data_AF-A0A815JH43-F1
#
_entry.id   AF-A0A815JH43-F1
#
_cell.length_a   1.000
_cell.length_b   1.000
_cell.length_c   1.000
_cell.angle_alpha   90.00
_cell.angle_beta   90.00
_cell.angle_gamma   90.00
#
_symmetry.space_group_name_H-M   'P 1'
#
loop_
_entity.id
_entity.type
_entity.pdbx_description
1 polymer ?
#
loop_
_entity_poly.entity_id
_entity_poly.type
_entity_poly.pdbx_seq_one_letter_code
_entity_poly.pdbx_strand_id
1 'polypeptide(L)'
;MLTNIIFYSSIALSLISLSVQNLNKRTVLSGLGDLDYSFLRAPTSPAGHGGNRNLCHCNGASPQDVLTVTYQGSESQNLVLCMCPNAVTGASHMIDTMGKVPAPIRRYNKAMISATAGTCGGAGSSGDVSFYCSSNMHVSVFIHESAHSMDRGKSASREWHDAVARDSCVPDAYANSNYADNFAQVVVLWVHLVGKGRDKDLGGSQFSYEFDQLVTCFEDLSNELLCEIFDYLAGYRLYEAFSNLNFRFEQLLHSSSVLLKTSFCIFNNDEIMNRFKQFMFANRHQIFSLQVTFILYDGYVFSSSFSFDSSFDRLESIVFKDIPSDALIPVLSNLFSLPHLFSLTIETSDIKEKINDIYRLIFVLPKLKYYRIFSSDSHHSITLPIAMNNQFSPIEYLVINHYCSLNELTCLLSYTPQLRHLTLHKTKSNNDSNITILPSIILDNLKSIYLDLYRTKYNELEIFLTTKIFSNLKSFYIFGSRDITFLYAYRWEQLILNYFPQLEKFYLIYNDYIDDEQNYPIYTERRNQFSSSFWIERQWLFEVEVKDISIEYTIRPYNNRWYYETKDNIIDCSAFINLTFERISDSIFDEEGSKKIERILTITQIYYLEILEKELSIPVLIQVINLLPNITTLKIHSLSTDETTELTVKELRILCSMKRTSQITKVYLEEICDIHEELDFLFTLCPYMKYFKVGCTNITDVQWFLRTIFKEINRNNNHHLRLLCFHAPIADDRIVENMEEIIKYDKLLPHFTVKRILDSVYLQWK
;
A
#
# COMPACT_ATOMS: atom_id res chain seq x y z
N MET A 1 -31.05 -17.63 0.91
CA MET A 1 -31.49 -16.74 2.01
C MET A 1 -30.55 -16.83 3.20
N LEU A 2 -30.30 -18.02 3.78
CA LEU A 2 -29.30 -18.23 4.85
C LEU A 2 -27.84 -17.93 4.44
N THR A 3 -27.44 -18.19 3.20
CA THR A 3 -26.09 -17.89 2.68
C THR A 3 -25.82 -16.40 2.53
N ASN A 4 -26.87 -15.59 2.32
CA ASN A 4 -26.74 -14.14 2.25
C ASN A 4 -26.59 -13.53 3.64
N ILE A 5 -27.28 -14.07 4.65
CA ILE A 5 -27.22 -13.58 6.04
C ILE A 5 -25.82 -13.75 6.64
N ILE A 6 -25.12 -14.86 6.32
CA ILE A 6 -23.74 -15.12 6.77
C ILE A 6 -22.73 -14.19 6.06
N PHE A 7 -23.01 -13.81 4.81
CA PHE A 7 -22.17 -12.86 4.08
C PHE A 7 -22.37 -11.42 4.58
N TYR A 8 -23.61 -11.05 4.92
CA TYR A 8 -23.96 -9.71 5.44
C TYR A 8 -23.55 -9.51 6.90
N SER A 9 -23.52 -10.55 7.75
CA SER A 9 -22.99 -10.43 9.11
C SER A 9 -21.48 -10.15 9.11
N SER A 10 -20.73 -10.78 8.22
CA SER A 10 -19.29 -10.52 8.01
C SER A 10 -19.01 -9.08 7.52
N ILE A 11 -19.86 -8.57 6.61
CA ILE A 11 -19.77 -7.19 6.10
C ILE A 11 -20.18 -6.17 7.18
N ALA A 12 -21.25 -6.41 7.93
CA ALA A 12 -21.67 -5.55 9.04
C ALA A 12 -20.57 -5.46 10.12
N LEU A 13 -19.93 -6.58 10.46
CA LEU A 13 -18.80 -6.62 11.41
C LEU A 13 -17.56 -5.88 10.89
N SER A 14 -17.30 -5.93 9.58
CA SER A 14 -16.19 -5.21 8.93
C SER A 14 -16.45 -3.70 8.81
N LEU A 15 -17.72 -3.30 8.64
CA LEU A 15 -18.14 -1.90 8.51
C LEU A 15 -18.26 -1.19 9.88
N ILE A 16 -18.65 -1.91 10.94
CA ILE A 16 -18.56 -1.40 12.32
C ILE A 16 -17.09 -1.10 12.68
N SER A 17 -16.15 -1.98 12.26
CA SER A 17 -14.71 -1.73 12.39
C SER A 17 -14.24 -0.47 11.63
N LEU A 18 -14.82 -0.15 10.47
CA LEU A 18 -14.51 1.07 9.72
C LEU A 18 -15.12 2.34 10.34
N SER A 19 -16.35 2.28 10.84
CA SER A 19 -17.02 3.41 11.48
C SER A 19 -16.26 3.94 12.71
N VAL A 20 -15.60 3.04 13.47
CA VAL A 20 -14.79 3.42 14.63
C VAL A 20 -13.40 3.94 14.23
N GLN A 21 -12.85 3.52 13.08
CA GLN A 21 -11.63 4.14 12.53
C GLN A 21 -11.85 5.61 12.13
N ASN A 22 -13.10 6.00 11.88
CA ASN A 22 -13.51 7.37 11.54
C ASN A 22 -13.88 8.24 12.76
N LEU A 23 -13.91 7.68 13.98
CA LEU A 23 -14.09 8.51 15.18
C LEU A 23 -12.84 9.37 15.40
N ASN A 24 -13.03 10.69 15.50
CA ASN A 24 -11.95 11.66 15.70
C ASN A 24 -11.28 11.57 17.09
N LYS A 25 -11.65 10.55 17.88
CA LYS A 25 -11.22 10.27 19.25
C LYS A 25 -9.96 9.41 19.32
N ARG A 26 -9.46 8.87 18.20
CA ARG A 26 -8.29 7.96 18.16
C ARG A 26 -7.01 8.59 18.71
N THR A 27 -6.76 9.87 18.41
CA THR A 27 -5.62 10.63 18.94
C THR A 27 -5.75 10.91 20.44
N VAL A 28 -6.97 11.07 20.96
CA VAL A 28 -7.22 11.28 22.40
C VAL A 28 -7.04 9.98 23.20
N LEU A 29 -7.27 8.83 22.56
CA LEU A 29 -7.06 7.49 23.13
C LEU A 29 -5.64 6.93 22.90
N SER A 30 -4.78 7.62 22.15
CA SER A 30 -3.45 7.12 21.74
C SER A 30 -2.52 6.74 22.91
N GLY A 31 -2.70 7.31 24.10
CA GLY A 31 -2.00 6.90 25.33
C GLY A 31 -2.37 5.52 25.87
N LEU A 32 -3.31 4.81 25.25
CA LEU A 32 -3.66 3.42 25.54
C LEU A 32 -2.99 2.42 24.56
N GLY A 33 -2.21 2.90 23.58
CA GLY A 33 -1.66 2.07 22.50
C GLY A 33 -0.50 1.14 22.89
N ASP A 34 0.28 1.49 23.93
CA ASP A 34 1.52 0.78 24.32
C ASP A 34 1.30 -0.28 25.42
N LEU A 35 0.11 -0.87 25.48
CA LEU A 35 -0.27 -1.71 26.60
C LEU A 35 -0.01 -3.20 26.32
N ASP A 36 0.77 -3.83 27.19
CA ASP A 36 1.00 -5.27 27.23
C ASP A 36 -0.30 -6.00 27.60
N TYR A 37 -0.82 -6.80 26.67
CA TYR A 37 -2.06 -7.58 26.81
C TYR A 37 -1.79 -9.03 27.24
N SER A 38 -0.57 -9.34 27.67
CA SER A 38 -0.33 -10.63 28.28
C SER A 38 -1.22 -10.81 29.52
N PHE A 39 -1.76 -12.03 29.67
CA PHE A 39 -2.41 -12.61 30.84
C PHE A 39 -3.95 -12.51 30.98
N LEU A 40 -4.61 -13.52 30.41
CA LEU A 40 -5.73 -14.21 31.08
C LEU A 40 -5.13 -15.26 32.04
N ARG A 41 -4.87 -14.91 33.31
CA ARG A 41 -4.69 -15.91 34.36
C ARG A 41 -5.65 -15.62 35.51
N ALA A 42 -6.35 -16.67 35.94
CA ALA A 42 -7.16 -16.68 37.13
C ALA A 42 -6.33 -16.21 38.35
N PRO A 43 -6.97 -15.59 39.37
CA PRO A 43 -6.28 -15.18 40.59
C PRO A 43 -5.54 -16.36 41.22
N THR A 44 -4.28 -16.17 41.61
CA THR A 44 -3.44 -17.22 42.21
C THR A 44 -3.48 -17.24 43.74
N SER A 45 -4.25 -16.36 44.38
CA SER A 45 -4.45 -16.39 45.84
C SER A 45 -5.92 -16.18 46.22
N PRO A 46 -6.41 -16.91 47.24
CA PRO A 46 -7.76 -16.71 47.76
C PRO A 46 -7.91 -15.31 48.33
N ALA A 47 -9.10 -14.73 48.15
CA ALA A 47 -9.44 -13.43 48.70
C ALA A 47 -9.22 -13.40 50.23
N GLY A 48 -8.37 -12.49 50.70
CA GLY A 48 -8.15 -12.28 52.13
C GLY A 48 -9.26 -11.42 52.73
N HIS A 49 -9.78 -11.80 53.90
CA HIS A 49 -10.69 -10.94 54.67
C HIS A 49 -9.93 -9.75 55.27
N GLY A 50 -10.52 -8.56 55.24
CA GLY A 50 -9.96 -7.36 55.91
C GLY A 50 -9.53 -6.20 55.00
N GLY A 51 -10.16 -6.02 53.84
CA GLY A 51 -9.92 -4.87 52.95
C GLY A 51 -10.33 -3.52 53.57
N ASN A 52 -9.93 -2.41 52.93
CA ASN A 52 -10.24 -1.06 53.39
C ASN A 52 -11.77 -0.77 53.37
N ARG A 53 -12.41 -0.91 54.53
CA ARG A 53 -13.86 -0.75 54.71
C ARG A 53 -14.39 0.63 54.32
N ASN A 54 -13.55 1.66 54.30
CA ASN A 54 -13.97 3.01 53.93
C ASN A 54 -14.35 3.13 52.44
N LEU A 55 -13.99 2.14 51.62
CA LEU A 55 -14.38 2.04 50.21
C LEU A 55 -15.72 1.31 50.02
N CYS A 56 -16.25 0.66 51.06
CA CYS A 56 -17.50 -0.07 51.01
C CYS A 56 -18.67 0.82 51.42
N HIS A 57 -19.46 1.26 50.44
CA HIS A 57 -20.61 2.14 50.65
C HIS A 57 -21.93 1.37 50.94
N CYS A 58 -21.86 0.23 51.61
CA CYS A 58 -23.02 -0.57 52.01
C CYS A 58 -23.37 -0.34 53.49
N ASN A 59 -24.60 0.07 53.81
CA ASN A 59 -25.09 0.05 55.19
C ASN A 59 -25.25 -1.40 55.68
N GLY A 60 -24.47 -1.80 56.69
CA GLY A 60 -24.61 -3.11 57.35
C GLY A 60 -23.68 -4.23 56.87
N ALA A 61 -22.71 -3.98 55.97
CA ALA A 61 -21.70 -4.97 55.61
C ALA A 61 -20.78 -5.27 56.82
N SER A 62 -20.62 -6.54 57.17
CA SER A 62 -19.72 -6.99 58.24
C SER A 62 -18.25 -6.99 57.73
N PRO A 63 -17.25 -7.01 58.62
CA PRO A 63 -15.84 -7.12 58.21
C PRO A 63 -15.53 -8.36 57.36
N GLN A 64 -16.35 -9.42 57.47
CA GLN A 64 -16.20 -10.65 56.68
C GLN A 64 -16.68 -10.49 55.23
N ASP A 65 -17.50 -9.46 54.97
CA ASP A 65 -18.06 -9.16 53.65
C ASP A 65 -17.16 -8.24 52.81
N VAL A 66 -15.96 -7.93 53.31
CA VAL A 66 -14.94 -7.11 52.63
C VAL A 66 -13.73 -7.96 52.32
N LEU A 67 -13.52 -8.20 51.03
CA LEU A 67 -12.49 -9.04 50.46
C LEU A 67 -11.43 -8.18 49.76
N THR A 68 -10.16 -8.52 49.91
CA THR A 68 -9.10 -8.00 49.03
C THR A 68 -8.76 -9.06 47.98
N VAL A 69 -8.87 -8.66 46.72
CA VAL A 69 -8.62 -9.50 45.55
C VAL A 69 -7.33 -9.02 44.89
N THR A 70 -6.38 -9.93 44.70
CA THR A 70 -5.11 -9.62 44.03
C THR A 70 -5.06 -10.30 42.66
N TYR A 71 -4.95 -9.50 41.61
CA TYR A 71 -4.69 -9.98 40.25
C TYR A 71 -3.18 -9.92 39.96
N GLN A 72 -2.59 -11.04 39.55
CA GLN A 72 -1.17 -11.14 39.23
C GLN A 72 -0.90 -10.80 37.75
N GLY A 73 0.17 -10.05 37.49
CA GLY A 73 0.61 -9.60 36.17
C GLY A 73 2.01 -8.97 36.24
N SER A 74 2.42 -8.16 35.24
CA SER A 74 3.68 -7.39 35.28
C SER A 74 3.74 -6.43 36.48
N GLU A 75 2.57 -5.96 36.96
CA GLU A 75 2.39 -5.31 38.26
C GLU A 75 1.21 -5.97 38.99
N SER A 76 1.37 -6.29 40.28
CA SER A 76 0.28 -6.84 41.11
C SER A 76 -0.77 -5.75 41.39
N GLN A 77 -2.05 -6.07 41.14
CA GLN A 77 -3.17 -5.15 41.36
C GLN A 77 -4.06 -5.64 42.50
N ASN A 78 -4.26 -4.81 43.53
CA ASN A 78 -5.15 -5.09 44.64
C ASN A 78 -6.46 -4.30 44.50
N LEU A 79 -7.59 -5.00 44.54
CA LEU A 79 -8.92 -4.42 44.44
C LEU A 79 -9.77 -4.87 45.63
N VAL A 80 -10.53 -3.96 46.23
CA VAL A 80 -11.43 -4.28 47.35
C VAL A 80 -12.78 -4.71 46.79
N LEU A 81 -13.21 -5.94 47.07
CA LEU A 81 -14.57 -6.42 46.78
C LEU A 81 -15.42 -6.29 48.04
N CYS A 82 -16.47 -5.49 47.97
CA CYS A 82 -17.46 -5.35 49.04
C CYS A 82 -18.74 -6.09 48.67
N MET A 83 -19.19 -6.99 49.55
CA MET A 83 -20.44 -7.71 49.40
C MET A 83 -21.50 -7.06 50.30
N CYS A 84 -22.46 -6.33 49.74
CA CYS A 84 -23.55 -5.79 50.57
C CYS A 84 -24.43 -6.94 51.10
N PRO A 85 -25.15 -6.75 52.22
CA PRO A 85 -26.17 -7.70 52.65
C PRO A 85 -27.17 -8.00 51.52
N ASN A 86 -27.44 -9.28 51.24
CA ASN A 86 -28.27 -9.72 50.11
C ASN A 86 -27.74 -9.25 48.73
N ALA A 87 -26.42 -9.24 48.55
CA ALA A 87 -25.77 -8.96 47.28
C ALA A 87 -26.36 -9.80 46.13
N VAL A 88 -26.63 -9.13 45.01
CA VAL A 88 -27.22 -9.76 43.80
C VAL A 88 -26.26 -10.67 43.03
N THR A 89 -24.96 -10.48 43.21
CA THR A 89 -23.93 -11.15 42.43
C THR A 89 -22.92 -11.78 43.38
N GLY A 90 -22.68 -13.08 43.25
CA GLY A 90 -21.72 -13.80 44.09
C GLY A 90 -20.28 -13.31 43.89
N ALA A 91 -19.47 -13.41 44.95
CA ALA A 91 -18.08 -12.95 44.95
C ALA A 91 -17.24 -13.60 43.83
N SER A 92 -17.41 -14.91 43.57
CA SER A 92 -16.69 -15.61 42.51
C SER A 92 -16.94 -14.98 41.14
N HIS A 93 -18.22 -14.74 40.79
CA HIS A 93 -18.56 -14.13 39.50
C HIS A 93 -17.99 -12.72 39.37
N MET A 94 -18.06 -11.91 40.44
CA MET A 94 -17.46 -10.58 40.45
C MET A 94 -15.95 -10.64 40.19
N ILE A 95 -15.24 -11.55 40.88
CA ILE A 95 -13.79 -11.74 40.76
C ILE A 95 -13.42 -12.20 39.36
N ASP A 96 -14.14 -13.19 38.82
CA ASP A 96 -13.87 -13.77 37.51
C ASP A 96 -14.14 -12.77 36.39
N THR A 97 -15.28 -12.06 36.43
CA THR A 97 -15.65 -11.09 35.40
C THR A 97 -14.76 -9.85 35.44
N MET A 98 -14.41 -9.34 36.62
CA MET A 98 -13.42 -8.26 36.75
C MET A 98 -12.01 -8.71 36.32
N GLY A 99 -11.69 -9.99 36.49
CA GLY A 99 -10.47 -10.62 35.98
C GLY A 99 -10.30 -10.51 34.46
N LYS A 100 -11.43 -10.45 33.73
CA LYS A 100 -11.46 -10.29 32.26
C LYS A 100 -11.32 -8.83 31.80
N VAL A 101 -11.44 -7.84 32.70
CA VAL A 101 -11.20 -6.43 32.35
C VAL A 101 -9.69 -6.22 32.13
N PRO A 102 -9.27 -5.59 31.01
CA PRO A 102 -7.86 -5.35 30.75
C PRO A 102 -7.15 -4.65 31.92
N ALA A 103 -5.99 -5.17 32.32
CA ALA A 103 -5.23 -4.67 33.47
C ALA A 103 -4.99 -3.13 33.45
N PRO A 104 -4.74 -2.48 32.31
CA PRO A 104 -4.56 -1.03 32.25
C PRO A 104 -5.82 -0.22 32.54
N ILE A 105 -7.01 -0.79 32.34
CA ILE A 105 -8.30 -0.18 32.66
C ILE A 105 -8.64 -0.51 34.12
N ARG A 106 -8.55 -1.80 34.48
CA ARG A 106 -8.87 -2.30 35.82
C ARG A 106 -8.06 -1.63 36.93
N ARG A 107 -6.79 -1.30 36.70
CA ARG A 107 -5.90 -0.71 37.73
C ARG A 107 -6.40 0.60 38.34
N TYR A 108 -7.27 1.31 37.64
CA TYR A 108 -7.83 2.56 38.15
C TYR A 108 -9.00 2.34 39.10
N ASN A 109 -9.58 1.14 39.10
CA ASN A 109 -10.65 0.76 40.00
C ASN A 109 -10.08 0.32 41.35
N LYS A 110 -10.48 0.98 42.44
CA LYS A 110 -10.00 0.70 43.80
C LYS A 110 -10.92 -0.27 44.54
N ALA A 111 -12.22 -0.26 44.22
CA ALA A 111 -13.16 -1.17 44.82
C ALA A 111 -14.33 -1.50 43.88
N MET A 112 -14.86 -2.72 44.01
CA MET A 112 -16.10 -3.12 43.38
C MET A 112 -17.09 -3.57 44.44
N ILE A 113 -18.35 -3.16 44.29
CA ILE A 113 -19.40 -3.41 45.27
C ILE A 113 -20.47 -4.26 44.59
N SER A 114 -20.72 -5.46 45.10
CA SER A 114 -21.96 -6.18 44.77
C SER A 114 -23.06 -5.68 45.68
N ALA A 115 -23.97 -4.88 45.12
CA ALA A 115 -25.02 -4.21 45.86
C ALA A 115 -26.26 -5.11 46.03
N THR A 116 -27.14 -4.71 46.93
CA THR A 116 -28.46 -5.33 47.08
C THR A 116 -29.33 -5.03 45.84
N ALA A 117 -30.26 -5.92 45.50
CA ALA A 117 -31.17 -5.71 44.37
C ALA A 117 -31.95 -4.40 44.53
N GLY A 118 -32.07 -3.61 43.47
CA GLY A 118 -32.83 -2.36 43.47
C GLY A 118 -32.12 -1.15 44.10
N THR A 119 -30.86 -1.30 44.54
CA THR A 119 -30.07 -0.15 45.07
C THR A 119 -29.63 0.82 43.96
N CYS A 120 -29.54 0.35 42.72
CA CYS A 120 -29.31 1.14 41.52
C CYS A 120 -29.98 0.49 40.30
N GLY A 121 -30.19 1.25 39.22
CA GLY A 121 -30.91 0.79 38.01
C GLY A 121 -30.18 -0.26 37.15
N GLY A 122 -29.03 -0.75 37.61
CA GLY A 122 -28.16 -1.66 36.89
C GLY A 122 -26.78 -1.67 37.51
N ALA A 123 -25.84 -0.96 36.90
CA ALA A 123 -24.50 -0.71 37.43
C ALA A 123 -24.27 0.80 37.51
N GLY A 124 -23.20 1.20 38.19
CA GLY A 124 -22.75 2.58 38.20
C GLY A 124 -21.41 2.72 38.86
N SER A 125 -20.87 3.93 38.87
CA SER A 125 -19.58 4.23 39.47
C SER A 125 -19.61 5.56 40.22
N SER A 126 -18.81 5.65 41.28
CA SER A 126 -18.60 6.87 42.05
C SER A 126 -17.10 7.01 42.31
N GLY A 127 -16.43 7.77 41.45
CA GLY A 127 -14.97 7.91 41.48
C GLY A 127 -14.28 6.59 41.10
N ASP A 128 -13.39 6.11 41.96
CA ASP A 128 -12.63 4.87 41.73
C ASP A 128 -13.37 3.62 42.28
N VAL A 129 -14.69 3.67 42.43
CA VAL A 129 -15.51 2.58 42.99
C VAL A 129 -16.69 2.27 42.07
N SER A 130 -16.82 1.00 41.68
CA SER A 130 -17.92 0.50 40.82
C SER A 130 -18.96 -0.28 41.63
N PHE A 131 -20.23 -0.16 41.25
CA PHE A 131 -21.39 -0.77 41.91
C PHE A 131 -22.14 -1.63 40.90
N TYR A 132 -22.51 -2.84 41.31
CA TYR A 132 -23.23 -3.80 40.47
C TYR A 132 -24.48 -4.27 41.20
N CYS A 133 -25.66 -3.85 40.72
CA CYS A 133 -26.96 -4.07 41.37
C CYS A 133 -27.84 -5.12 40.65
N SER A 134 -27.34 -5.76 39.59
CA SER A 134 -28.00 -6.88 38.90
C SER A 134 -27.11 -8.12 38.84
N SER A 135 -27.73 -9.29 38.91
CA SER A 135 -27.03 -10.58 38.78
C SER A 135 -26.54 -10.80 37.35
N ASN A 136 -25.40 -11.49 37.18
CA ASN A 136 -24.86 -11.95 35.89
C ASN A 136 -24.59 -10.84 34.86
N MET A 137 -24.04 -9.72 35.31
CA MET A 137 -23.67 -8.62 34.42
C MET A 137 -22.54 -9.00 33.47
N HIS A 138 -22.70 -8.59 32.21
CA HIS A 138 -21.74 -8.88 31.15
C HIS A 138 -20.41 -8.14 31.37
N VAL A 139 -19.29 -8.70 30.89
CA VAL A 139 -17.95 -8.10 31.04
C VAL A 139 -17.85 -6.68 30.46
N SER A 140 -18.64 -6.37 29.43
CA SER A 140 -18.73 -5.01 28.87
C SER A 140 -19.20 -3.98 29.90
N VAL A 141 -20.09 -4.35 30.82
CA VAL A 141 -20.53 -3.49 31.93
C VAL A 141 -19.39 -3.28 32.93
N PHE A 142 -18.59 -4.32 33.20
CA PHE A 142 -17.41 -4.19 34.06
C PHE A 142 -16.33 -3.28 33.43
N ILE A 143 -16.12 -3.38 32.12
CA ILE A 143 -15.23 -2.49 31.36
C ILE A 143 -15.78 -1.06 31.40
N HIS A 144 -17.07 -0.87 31.14
CA HIS A 144 -17.74 0.43 31.18
C HIS A 144 -17.54 1.11 32.54
N GLU A 145 -17.88 0.44 33.64
CA GLU A 145 -17.75 1.02 34.98
C GLU A 145 -16.29 1.26 35.38
N SER A 146 -15.36 0.42 34.92
CA SER A 146 -13.92 0.64 35.16
C SER A 146 -13.36 1.79 34.31
N ALA A 147 -13.97 2.07 33.15
CA ALA A 147 -13.59 3.18 32.29
C ALA A 147 -13.90 4.54 32.94
N HIS A 148 -14.98 4.65 33.71
CA HIS A 148 -15.26 5.84 34.51
C HIS A 148 -14.14 6.13 35.53
N SER A 149 -13.55 5.10 36.16
CA SER A 149 -12.39 5.29 37.04
C SER A 149 -11.10 5.64 36.27
N MET A 150 -10.96 5.14 35.03
CA MET A 150 -9.85 5.48 34.14
C MET A 150 -9.94 6.91 33.58
N ASP A 151 -11.14 7.48 33.50
CA ASP A 151 -11.42 8.75 32.83
C ASP A 151 -10.52 9.89 33.32
N ARG A 152 -10.34 10.03 34.64
CA ARG A 152 -9.44 11.03 35.27
C ARG A 152 -9.66 12.45 34.72
N GLY A 153 -10.89 12.79 34.33
CA GLY A 153 -11.27 14.09 33.79
C GLY A 153 -11.07 14.24 32.27
N LYS A 154 -10.71 13.19 31.55
CA LYS A 154 -10.61 13.21 30.08
C LYS A 154 -11.96 13.51 29.44
N SER A 155 -13.04 12.91 29.93
CA SER A 155 -14.39 13.11 29.42
C SER A 155 -14.87 14.56 29.59
N ALA A 156 -14.37 15.26 30.60
CA ALA A 156 -14.64 16.68 30.86
C ALA A 156 -13.67 17.63 30.13
N SER A 157 -12.66 17.10 29.43
CA SER A 157 -11.69 17.90 28.69
C SER A 157 -12.31 18.53 27.45
N ARG A 158 -11.79 19.69 27.06
CA ARG A 158 -12.23 20.36 25.84
C ARG A 158 -11.91 19.52 24.61
N GLU A 159 -10.77 18.84 24.62
CA GLU A 159 -10.32 17.95 23.56
C GLU A 159 -11.32 16.82 23.31
N TRP A 160 -11.87 16.24 24.38
CA TRP A 160 -12.91 15.21 24.27
C TRP A 160 -14.24 15.78 23.78
N HIS A 161 -14.69 16.91 24.34
CA HIS A 161 -15.92 17.56 23.90
C HIS A 161 -15.88 17.93 22.41
N ASP A 162 -14.77 18.51 21.97
CA ASP A 162 -14.57 18.90 20.57
C ASP A 162 -14.50 17.66 19.66
N ALA A 163 -13.95 16.53 20.14
CA ALA A 163 -13.96 15.27 19.40
C ALA A 163 -15.37 14.69 19.27
N VAL A 164 -16.15 14.66 20.37
CA VAL A 164 -17.55 14.24 20.35
C VAL A 164 -18.39 15.12 19.43
N ALA A 165 -18.17 16.44 19.43
CA ALA A 165 -18.89 17.38 18.58
C ALA A 165 -18.55 17.23 17.07
N ARG A 166 -17.38 16.68 16.74
CA ARG A 166 -16.97 16.38 15.36
C ARG A 166 -17.41 14.99 14.89
N ASP A 167 -17.79 14.11 15.80
CA ASP A 167 -18.25 12.79 15.42
C ASP A 167 -19.68 12.89 14.85
N SER A 168 -19.93 12.22 13.73
CA SER A 168 -21.26 12.11 13.13
C SER A 168 -22.18 11.15 13.91
N CYS A 169 -21.62 10.34 14.82
CA CYS A 169 -22.35 9.35 15.62
C CYS A 169 -21.65 9.04 16.96
N VAL A 170 -22.36 8.32 17.84
CA VAL A 170 -21.83 7.80 19.11
C VAL A 170 -22.04 6.28 19.18
N PRO A 171 -21.33 5.54 20.06
CA PRO A 171 -21.39 4.07 20.13
C PRO A 171 -22.80 3.46 20.22
N ASP A 172 -23.66 4.03 21.06
CA ASP A 172 -25.06 3.64 21.24
C ASP A 172 -25.86 4.81 21.84
N ALA A 173 -27.16 4.63 22.04
CA ALA A 173 -28.01 5.66 22.61
C ALA A 173 -27.61 6.05 24.06
N TYR A 174 -27.03 5.12 24.83
CA TYR A 174 -26.61 5.38 26.20
C TYR A 174 -25.40 6.31 26.26
N ALA A 175 -24.49 6.24 25.28
CA ALA A 175 -23.36 7.15 25.12
C ALA A 175 -23.75 8.63 24.92
N ASN A 176 -25.03 8.94 24.68
CA ASN A 176 -25.54 10.31 24.60
C ASN A 176 -25.99 10.88 25.95
N SER A 177 -26.00 10.08 27.02
CA SER A 177 -26.49 10.52 28.34
C SER A 177 -25.64 11.67 28.90
N ASN A 178 -24.32 11.58 28.76
CA ASN A 178 -23.35 12.64 29.05
C ASN A 178 -21.97 12.26 28.47
N TYR A 179 -21.00 13.17 28.57
CA TYR A 179 -19.65 12.95 28.04
C TYR A 179 -18.86 11.82 28.74
N ALA A 180 -19.14 11.56 30.02
CA ALA A 180 -18.50 10.47 30.76
C ALA A 180 -19.02 9.11 30.29
N ASP A 181 -20.33 8.95 30.11
CA ASP A 181 -20.92 7.74 29.53
C ASP A 181 -20.46 7.54 28.07
N ASN A 182 -20.29 8.64 27.31
CA ASN A 182 -19.69 8.57 25.99
C ASN A 182 -18.26 7.99 26.04
N PHE A 183 -17.43 8.50 26.94
CA PHE A 183 -16.07 8.02 27.14
C PHE A 183 -16.04 6.54 27.52
N ALA A 184 -16.86 6.13 28.50
CA ALA A 184 -16.93 4.75 28.94
C ALA A 184 -17.37 3.81 27.80
N GLN A 185 -18.37 4.18 27.00
CA GLN A 185 -18.79 3.36 25.84
C GLN A 185 -17.74 3.28 24.74
N VAL A 186 -17.02 4.38 24.47
CA VAL A 186 -15.92 4.35 23.49
C VAL A 186 -14.79 3.43 23.98
N VAL A 187 -14.51 3.37 25.28
CA VAL A 187 -13.52 2.44 25.85
C VAL A 187 -13.96 0.98 25.69
N VAL A 188 -15.26 0.68 25.88
CA VAL A 188 -15.81 -0.67 25.62
C VAL A 188 -15.57 -1.09 24.17
N LEU A 189 -15.88 -0.20 23.21
CA LEU A 189 -15.61 -0.45 21.78
C LEU A 189 -14.12 -0.61 21.49
N TRP A 190 -13.29 0.23 22.09
CA TRP A 190 -11.84 0.19 21.87
C TRP A 190 -11.24 -1.15 22.34
N VAL A 191 -11.65 -1.64 23.52
CA VAL A 191 -11.24 -2.96 24.03
C VAL A 191 -11.65 -4.07 23.07
N HIS A 192 -12.87 -4.00 22.51
CA HIS A 192 -13.34 -4.98 21.53
C HIS A 192 -12.47 -5.01 20.27
N LEU A 193 -12.15 -3.84 19.72
CA LEU A 193 -11.38 -3.73 18.47
C LEU A 193 -9.92 -4.17 18.63
N VAL A 194 -9.29 -3.79 19.74
CA VAL A 194 -7.91 -4.20 20.03
C VAL A 194 -7.85 -5.71 20.31
N GLY A 195 -8.86 -6.27 20.98
CA GLY A 195 -8.99 -7.72 21.20
C GLY A 195 -9.09 -8.52 19.89
N LYS A 196 -9.96 -8.11 18.95
CA LYS A 196 -10.11 -8.79 17.65
C LYS A 196 -8.86 -8.71 16.76
N GLY A 197 -8.02 -7.68 16.91
CA GLY A 197 -6.77 -7.55 16.16
C GLY A 197 -5.72 -8.63 16.47
N ARG A 198 -5.80 -9.30 17.63
CA ARG A 198 -4.81 -10.31 18.09
C ARG A 198 -5.36 -11.74 18.18
N ASP A 199 -6.66 -11.96 17.97
CA ASP A 199 -7.26 -13.32 17.93
C ASP A 199 -6.72 -14.20 16.78
N LYS A 200 -6.06 -13.60 15.78
CA LYS A 200 -5.36 -14.34 14.72
C LYS A 200 -4.09 -15.07 15.20
N ASP A 201 -3.50 -14.64 16.33
CA ASP A 201 -2.20 -15.14 16.78
C ASP A 201 -2.30 -16.12 17.98
N LEU A 202 -3.47 -16.24 18.62
CA LEU A 202 -3.59 -16.96 19.91
C LEU A 202 -4.68 -18.04 19.98
N GLY A 203 -5.35 -18.38 18.88
CA GLY A 203 -6.18 -19.60 18.80
C GLY A 203 -7.33 -19.70 19.82
N GLY A 204 -7.93 -18.58 20.23
CA GLY A 204 -9.00 -18.55 21.23
C GLY A 204 -10.35 -18.08 20.66
N SER A 205 -11.31 -19.00 20.50
CA SER A 205 -12.67 -18.75 19.99
C SER A 205 -13.66 -18.15 21.01
N GLN A 206 -13.21 -17.73 22.19
CA GLN A 206 -14.10 -17.44 23.32
C GLN A 206 -14.36 -15.94 23.56
N PHE A 207 -13.46 -15.05 23.12
CA PHE A 207 -13.61 -13.59 23.34
C PHE A 207 -14.50 -12.92 22.28
N SER A 208 -14.51 -13.45 21.04
CA SER A 208 -15.33 -12.92 19.95
C SER A 208 -16.82 -13.30 20.07
N TYR A 209 -17.13 -14.46 20.67
CA TYR A 209 -18.50 -15.00 20.72
C TYR A 209 -19.43 -14.27 21.71
N GLU A 210 -18.89 -13.66 22.78
CA GLU A 210 -19.71 -12.99 23.82
C GLU A 210 -20.02 -11.51 23.49
N PHE A 211 -19.27 -10.87 22.58
CA PHE A 211 -19.47 -9.45 22.22
C PHE A 211 -20.45 -9.22 21.07
N ASP A 212 -20.76 -10.24 20.27
CA ASP A 212 -21.64 -10.15 19.10
C ASP A 212 -23.14 -9.94 19.46
N GLN A 213 -23.48 -9.69 20.74
CA GLN A 213 -24.86 -9.52 21.23
C GLN A 213 -25.34 -8.06 21.38
N LEU A 214 -24.53 -7.04 21.05
CA LEU A 214 -24.93 -5.62 21.20
C LEU A 214 -25.59 -4.99 19.96
N VAL A 215 -25.56 -5.65 18.81
CA VAL A 215 -26.40 -5.34 17.64
C VAL A 215 -27.14 -6.63 17.32
N THR A 216 -28.40 -6.73 17.75
CA THR A 216 -29.15 -7.98 17.57
C THR A 216 -29.57 -8.20 16.13
N CYS A 217 -29.75 -7.13 15.36
CA CYS A 217 -30.19 -7.15 13.96
C CYS A 217 -29.62 -5.94 13.18
N PHE A 218 -29.39 -6.08 11.86
CA PHE A 218 -28.91 -4.98 10.99
C PHE A 218 -29.89 -3.79 10.97
N GLU A 219 -31.17 -4.09 11.21
CA GLU A 219 -32.28 -3.16 11.39
C GLU A 219 -32.11 -2.22 12.58
N ASP A 220 -31.24 -2.51 13.55
CA ASP A 220 -31.05 -1.67 14.74
C ASP A 220 -30.12 -0.47 14.46
N LEU A 221 -29.43 -0.45 13.30
CA LEU A 221 -28.56 0.65 12.89
C LEU A 221 -29.35 1.94 12.62
N SER A 222 -28.74 3.11 12.83
CA SER A 222 -29.37 4.41 12.51
C SER A 222 -29.45 4.62 10.99
N ASN A 223 -30.32 5.54 10.54
CA ASN A 223 -30.48 5.84 9.11
C ASN A 223 -29.19 6.40 8.50
N GLU A 224 -28.43 7.19 9.25
CA GLU A 224 -27.17 7.80 8.85
C GLU A 224 -26.11 6.72 8.59
N LEU A 225 -25.95 5.79 9.52
CA LEU A 225 -25.03 4.65 9.37
C LEU A 225 -25.46 3.74 8.22
N LEU A 226 -26.76 3.53 8.03
CA LEU A 226 -27.28 2.78 6.89
C LEU A 226 -26.96 3.47 5.56
N CYS A 227 -27.09 4.80 5.47
CA CYS A 227 -26.68 5.56 4.29
C CYS A 227 -25.18 5.46 4.04
N GLU A 228 -24.33 5.58 5.07
CA GLU A 228 -22.88 5.40 4.93
C GLU A 228 -22.54 3.99 4.45
N ILE A 229 -23.22 2.95 4.96
CA ILE A 229 -23.06 1.57 4.48
C ILE A 229 -23.49 1.45 3.02
N PHE A 230 -24.59 2.10 2.65
CA PHE A 230 -25.12 2.08 1.29
C PHE A 230 -24.16 2.71 0.27
N ASP A 231 -23.36 3.70 0.67
CA ASP A 231 -22.32 4.30 -0.18
C ASP A 231 -21.23 3.30 -0.62
N TYR A 232 -21.00 2.24 0.16
CA TYR A 232 -20.07 1.15 -0.19
C TYR A 232 -20.69 0.06 -1.07
N LEU A 233 -22.01 0.07 -1.26
CA LEU A 233 -22.75 -0.94 -2.01
C LEU A 233 -23.11 -0.44 -3.42
N ALA A 234 -23.12 -1.36 -4.39
CA ALA A 234 -23.60 -1.03 -5.72
C ALA A 234 -25.12 -0.77 -5.71
N GLY A 235 -25.57 0.37 -6.22
CA GLY A 235 -26.96 0.84 -6.11
C GLY A 235 -28.02 -0.17 -6.59
N TYR A 236 -27.78 -0.90 -7.69
CA TYR A 236 -28.70 -1.95 -8.12
C TYR A 236 -28.79 -3.12 -7.11
N ARG A 237 -27.65 -3.55 -6.55
CA ARG A 237 -27.61 -4.62 -5.52
C ARG A 237 -28.24 -4.16 -4.23
N LEU A 238 -28.02 -2.90 -3.87
CA LEU A 238 -28.66 -2.26 -2.74
C LEU A 238 -30.18 -2.30 -2.89
N TYR A 239 -30.69 -1.85 -4.05
CA TYR A 239 -32.13 -1.86 -4.30
C TYR A 239 -32.69 -3.29 -4.33
N GLU A 240 -32.05 -4.23 -5.01
CA GLU A 240 -32.46 -5.65 -5.04
C GLU A 240 -32.51 -6.26 -3.64
N ALA A 241 -31.53 -5.96 -2.79
CA ALA A 241 -31.44 -6.51 -1.45
C ALA A 241 -32.43 -5.87 -0.46
N PHE A 242 -32.64 -4.54 -0.52
CA PHE A 242 -33.31 -3.79 0.54
C PHE A 242 -34.69 -3.25 0.20
N SER A 243 -35.08 -3.14 -1.08
CA SER A 243 -36.36 -2.53 -1.50
C SER A 243 -37.61 -3.26 -1.00
N ASN A 244 -37.51 -4.56 -0.69
CA ASN A 244 -38.63 -5.38 -0.25
C ASN A 244 -38.44 -5.98 1.16
N LEU A 245 -37.44 -5.52 1.93
CA LEU A 245 -37.19 -6.07 3.26
C LEU A 245 -38.21 -5.57 4.28
N ASN A 246 -38.35 -4.26 4.39
CA ASN A 246 -39.35 -3.61 5.23
C ASN A 246 -39.55 -2.15 4.81
N PHE A 247 -40.62 -1.55 5.33
CA PHE A 247 -41.00 -0.17 5.04
C PHE A 247 -39.91 0.86 5.34
N ARG A 248 -39.10 0.66 6.39
CA ARG A 248 -38.04 1.59 6.77
C ARG A 248 -36.94 1.63 5.71
N PHE A 249 -36.47 0.47 5.25
CA PHE A 249 -35.46 0.40 4.19
C PHE A 249 -35.98 0.92 2.86
N GLU A 250 -37.24 0.62 2.53
CA GLU A 250 -37.91 1.17 1.35
C GLU A 250 -37.94 2.70 1.38
N GLN A 251 -38.33 3.30 2.51
CA GLN A 251 -38.29 4.75 2.68
C GLN A 251 -36.88 5.34 2.60
N LEU A 252 -35.88 4.64 3.13
CA LEU A 252 -34.49 5.07 3.04
C LEU A 252 -33.98 5.09 1.61
N LEU A 253 -34.26 4.05 0.82
CA LEU A 253 -33.87 3.98 -0.58
C LEU A 253 -34.55 5.07 -1.42
N HIS A 254 -35.78 5.46 -1.08
CA HIS A 254 -36.49 6.55 -1.74
C HIS A 254 -36.13 7.94 -1.20
N SER A 255 -35.25 8.04 -0.20
CA SER A 255 -34.77 9.32 0.34
C SER A 255 -33.83 10.01 -0.64
N SER A 256 -33.95 11.33 -0.79
CA SER A 256 -33.05 12.14 -1.63
C SER A 256 -31.60 12.20 -1.12
N SER A 257 -31.36 11.72 0.11
CA SER A 257 -30.05 11.69 0.76
C SER A 257 -29.19 10.52 0.32
N VAL A 258 -29.78 9.45 -0.22
CA VAL A 258 -29.02 8.29 -0.71
C VAL A 258 -28.56 8.57 -2.13
N LEU A 259 -27.23 8.57 -2.34
CA LEU A 259 -26.62 8.72 -3.65
C LEU A 259 -26.24 7.35 -4.19
N LEU A 260 -26.64 7.06 -5.43
CA LEU A 260 -26.46 5.74 -6.00
C LEU A 260 -25.27 5.71 -6.96
N LYS A 261 -24.28 4.89 -6.61
CA LYS A 261 -23.26 4.40 -7.55
C LYS A 261 -23.69 3.02 -8.05
N THR A 262 -24.11 2.93 -9.31
CA THR A 262 -24.64 1.69 -9.84
C THR A 262 -23.73 1.08 -10.90
N SER A 263 -23.62 -0.25 -10.89
CA SER A 263 -22.96 -1.02 -11.92
C SER A 263 -23.90 -2.10 -12.42
N PHE A 264 -23.97 -2.25 -13.74
CA PHE A 264 -24.87 -3.17 -14.38
C PHE A 264 -24.20 -3.94 -15.51
N CYS A 265 -24.52 -5.22 -15.64
CA CYS A 265 -24.09 -6.06 -16.74
C CYS A 265 -25.28 -6.34 -17.67
N ILE A 266 -25.17 -5.89 -18.91
CA ILE A 266 -26.14 -6.14 -19.97
C ILE A 266 -25.82 -7.49 -20.60
N PHE A 267 -26.80 -8.38 -20.59
CA PHE A 267 -26.77 -9.67 -21.30
C PHE A 267 -27.79 -9.65 -22.44
N ASN A 268 -27.73 -10.66 -23.33
CA ASN A 268 -28.76 -10.93 -24.36
C ASN A 268 -30.08 -11.43 -23.72
N ASN A 269 -30.65 -10.68 -22.77
CA ASN A 269 -31.88 -11.00 -22.08
C ASN A 269 -32.72 -9.72 -21.89
N ASP A 270 -33.81 -9.62 -22.65
CA ASP A 270 -34.69 -8.44 -22.66
C ASP A 270 -35.38 -8.20 -21.32
N GLU A 271 -35.62 -9.24 -20.52
CA GLU A 271 -36.23 -9.10 -19.19
C GLU A 271 -35.29 -8.40 -18.22
N ILE A 272 -34.02 -8.83 -18.20
CA ILE A 272 -32.96 -8.22 -17.38
C ILE A 272 -32.76 -6.76 -17.81
N MET A 273 -32.77 -6.49 -19.11
CA MET A 273 -32.70 -5.15 -19.67
C MET A 273 -33.89 -4.27 -19.23
N ASN A 274 -35.10 -4.80 -19.25
CA ASN A 274 -36.29 -4.05 -18.84
C ASN A 274 -36.30 -3.73 -17.35
N ARG A 275 -35.87 -4.67 -16.49
CA ARG A 275 -35.70 -4.41 -15.04
C ARG A 275 -34.66 -3.31 -14.79
N PHE A 276 -33.56 -3.34 -15.53
CA PHE A 276 -32.54 -2.31 -15.44
C PHE A 276 -33.07 -0.93 -15.85
N LYS A 277 -33.78 -0.84 -16.97
CA LYS A 277 -34.43 0.40 -17.41
C LYS A 277 -35.36 0.93 -16.33
N GLN A 278 -36.22 0.07 -15.78
CA GLN A 278 -37.13 0.45 -14.70
C GLN A 278 -36.38 1.01 -13.48
N PHE A 279 -35.32 0.32 -13.04
CA PHE A 279 -34.47 0.80 -11.94
C PHE A 279 -33.82 2.15 -12.25
N MET A 280 -33.22 2.29 -13.44
CA MET A 280 -32.55 3.53 -13.87
C MET A 280 -33.52 4.69 -13.92
N PHE A 281 -34.69 4.53 -14.53
CA PHE A 281 -35.70 5.59 -14.61
C PHE A 281 -36.31 5.90 -13.24
N ALA A 282 -36.56 4.90 -12.39
CA ALA A 282 -37.10 5.15 -11.05
C ALA A 282 -36.14 5.98 -10.18
N ASN A 283 -34.83 5.72 -10.28
CA ASN A 283 -33.82 6.30 -9.40
C ASN A 283 -32.93 7.36 -10.07
N ARG A 284 -33.28 7.83 -11.28
CA ARG A 284 -32.48 8.74 -12.12
C ARG A 284 -31.94 10.00 -11.42
N HIS A 285 -32.69 10.54 -10.46
CA HIS A 285 -32.35 11.73 -9.68
C HIS A 285 -31.36 11.47 -8.53
N GLN A 286 -31.15 10.20 -8.15
CA GLN A 286 -30.19 9.78 -7.11
C GLN A 286 -28.89 9.24 -7.69
N ILE A 287 -28.91 8.80 -8.96
CA ILE A 287 -27.74 8.17 -9.60
C ILE A 287 -26.73 9.24 -9.97
N PHE A 288 -25.56 9.19 -9.32
CA PHE A 288 -24.44 10.10 -9.62
C PHE A 288 -23.31 9.41 -10.40
N SER A 289 -23.21 8.08 -10.31
CA SER A 289 -22.20 7.30 -11.04
C SER A 289 -22.80 6.01 -11.59
N LEU A 290 -22.54 5.76 -12.88
CA LEU A 290 -23.07 4.64 -13.63
C LEU A 290 -21.95 3.89 -14.34
N GLN A 291 -21.85 2.59 -14.11
CA GLN A 291 -21.05 1.67 -14.92
C GLN A 291 -21.96 0.67 -15.65
N VAL A 292 -21.77 0.53 -16.95
CA VAL A 292 -22.49 -0.44 -17.77
C VAL A 292 -21.48 -1.32 -18.50
N THR A 293 -21.52 -2.61 -18.23
CA THR A 293 -20.71 -3.64 -18.91
C THR A 293 -21.59 -4.39 -19.90
N PHE A 294 -21.16 -4.50 -21.14
CA PHE A 294 -21.89 -5.21 -22.20
C PHE A 294 -21.29 -6.60 -22.39
N ILE A 295 -22.05 -7.64 -22.05
CA ILE A 295 -21.66 -9.04 -22.25
C ILE A 295 -22.55 -9.58 -23.37
N LEU A 296 -22.20 -9.21 -24.61
CA LEU A 296 -22.98 -9.53 -25.80
C LEU A 296 -22.29 -10.63 -26.61
N TYR A 297 -23.07 -11.61 -27.08
CA TYR A 297 -22.62 -12.62 -28.03
C TYR A 297 -22.80 -12.14 -29.48
N ASP A 298 -21.97 -12.65 -30.39
CA ASP A 298 -21.98 -12.28 -31.81
C ASP A 298 -23.38 -12.27 -32.43
N GLY A 299 -23.70 -11.17 -33.13
CA GLY A 299 -24.97 -10.98 -33.85
C GLY A 299 -26.09 -10.26 -33.08
N TYR A 300 -25.90 -9.93 -31.80
CA TYR A 300 -26.88 -9.13 -31.06
C TYR A 300 -26.76 -7.65 -31.42
N VAL A 301 -27.76 -7.12 -32.13
CA VAL A 301 -27.88 -5.69 -32.40
C VAL A 301 -28.49 -5.03 -31.17
N PHE A 302 -27.68 -4.26 -30.44
CA PHE A 302 -28.19 -3.41 -29.38
C PHE A 302 -29.08 -2.31 -29.98
N SER A 303 -30.39 -2.58 -30.08
CA SER A 303 -31.34 -1.56 -30.54
C SER A 303 -31.36 -0.41 -29.52
N SER A 304 -31.28 0.81 -30.05
CA SER A 304 -31.02 2.12 -29.42
C SER A 304 -31.97 2.53 -28.30
N SER A 305 -32.06 1.72 -27.25
CA SER A 305 -33.06 1.84 -26.19
C SER A 305 -32.49 2.35 -24.86
N PHE A 306 -31.27 2.88 -24.89
CA PHE A 306 -30.63 3.57 -23.77
C PHE A 306 -30.53 5.07 -24.07
N SER A 307 -31.44 5.86 -23.51
CA SER A 307 -31.47 7.31 -23.65
C SER A 307 -31.18 7.97 -22.32
N PHE A 308 -30.16 8.83 -22.29
CA PHE A 308 -29.96 9.78 -21.22
C PHE A 308 -30.69 11.07 -21.59
N ASP A 309 -31.37 11.65 -20.62
CA ASP A 309 -32.00 12.96 -20.73
C ASP A 309 -31.63 13.82 -19.51
N SER A 310 -32.13 15.06 -19.50
CA SER A 310 -31.85 16.02 -18.42
C SER A 310 -32.42 15.62 -17.05
N SER A 311 -33.22 14.55 -16.95
CA SER A 311 -33.74 14.06 -15.67
C SER A 311 -32.73 13.25 -14.86
N PHE A 312 -31.60 12.89 -15.46
CA PHE A 312 -30.40 12.42 -14.75
C PHE A 312 -29.58 13.62 -14.26
N ASP A 313 -30.20 14.43 -13.41
CA ASP A 313 -29.72 15.74 -12.98
C ASP A 313 -28.52 15.69 -12.01
N ARG A 314 -28.22 14.53 -11.42
CA ARG A 314 -27.02 14.32 -10.58
C ARG A 314 -25.95 13.46 -11.25
N LEU A 315 -26.19 12.96 -12.47
CA LEU A 315 -25.28 12.02 -13.12
C LEU A 315 -23.98 12.72 -13.52
N GLU A 316 -22.91 12.27 -12.87
CA GLU A 316 -21.61 12.92 -12.86
C GLU A 316 -20.55 12.06 -13.57
N SER A 317 -20.64 10.73 -13.46
CA SER A 317 -19.67 9.80 -14.04
C SER A 317 -20.33 8.62 -14.75
N ILE A 318 -19.86 8.33 -15.97
CA ILE A 318 -20.31 7.18 -16.76
C ILE A 318 -19.12 6.34 -17.21
N VAL A 319 -19.23 5.02 -17.07
CA VAL A 319 -18.25 4.04 -17.54
C VAL A 319 -18.97 3.02 -18.42
N PHE A 320 -18.62 2.96 -19.70
CA PHE A 320 -19.05 1.89 -20.61
C PHE A 320 -17.91 0.88 -20.77
N LYS A 321 -18.19 -0.40 -20.53
CA LYS A 321 -17.24 -1.50 -20.75
C LYS A 321 -17.78 -2.46 -21.80
N ASP A 322 -16.93 -2.82 -22.75
CA ASP A 322 -17.22 -3.71 -23.88
C ASP A 322 -18.40 -3.23 -24.76
N ILE A 323 -18.66 -1.92 -24.81
CA ILE A 323 -19.79 -1.38 -25.58
C ILE A 323 -19.58 -1.58 -27.10
N PRO A 324 -20.54 -2.16 -27.84
CA PRO A 324 -20.41 -2.31 -29.28
C PRO A 324 -20.32 -0.97 -30.01
N SER A 325 -19.52 -0.90 -31.07
CA SER A 325 -19.35 0.31 -31.91
C SER A 325 -20.67 0.86 -32.46
N ASP A 326 -21.63 -0.02 -32.80
CA ASP A 326 -22.94 0.38 -33.33
C ASP A 326 -23.86 1.02 -32.28
N ALA A 327 -23.68 0.67 -31.00
CA ALA A 327 -24.43 1.26 -29.89
C ALA A 327 -23.82 2.57 -29.40
N LEU A 328 -22.52 2.75 -29.57
CA LEU A 328 -21.77 3.83 -28.95
C LEU A 328 -22.19 5.23 -29.45
N ILE A 329 -22.26 5.45 -30.76
CA ILE A 329 -22.59 6.77 -31.34
C ILE A 329 -23.99 7.26 -30.91
N PRO A 330 -25.06 6.44 -30.97
CA PRO A 330 -26.37 6.82 -30.44
C PRO A 330 -26.32 7.19 -28.96
N VAL A 331 -25.60 6.43 -28.14
CA VAL A 331 -25.49 6.69 -26.70
C VAL A 331 -24.75 8.00 -26.42
N LEU A 332 -23.63 8.23 -27.08
CA LEU A 332 -22.82 9.46 -26.93
C LEU A 332 -23.62 10.71 -27.32
N SER A 333 -24.45 10.62 -28.35
CA SER A 333 -25.29 11.74 -28.80
C SER A 333 -26.28 12.20 -27.73
N ASN A 334 -26.70 11.31 -26.83
CA ASN A 334 -27.63 11.64 -25.74
C ASN A 334 -26.95 12.29 -24.52
N LEU A 335 -25.62 12.16 -24.39
CA LEU A 335 -24.88 12.65 -23.23
C LEU A 335 -24.82 14.19 -23.15
N PHE A 336 -25.04 14.90 -24.26
CA PHE A 336 -25.07 16.37 -24.28
C PHE A 336 -26.16 16.95 -23.38
N SER A 337 -27.23 16.19 -23.13
CA SER A 337 -28.35 16.60 -22.28
C SER A 337 -28.03 16.56 -20.77
N LEU A 338 -26.91 15.95 -20.38
CA LEU A 338 -26.56 15.73 -18.98
C LEU A 338 -25.87 16.98 -18.38
N PRO A 339 -26.50 17.66 -17.40
CA PRO A 339 -26.01 18.95 -16.91
C PRO A 339 -24.71 18.88 -16.09
N HIS A 340 -24.39 17.71 -15.50
CA HIS A 340 -23.29 17.54 -14.54
C HIS A 340 -22.27 16.47 -14.94
N LEU A 341 -22.35 15.90 -16.15
CA LEU A 341 -21.42 14.87 -16.60
C LEU A 341 -19.97 15.40 -16.63
N PHE A 342 -19.17 14.99 -15.66
CA PHE A 342 -17.78 15.42 -15.49
C PHE A 342 -16.76 14.36 -15.93
N SER A 343 -17.14 13.08 -15.90
CA SER A 343 -16.25 11.94 -16.17
C SER A 343 -16.89 10.91 -17.10
N LEU A 344 -16.15 10.51 -18.14
CA LEU A 344 -16.58 9.50 -19.09
C LEU A 344 -15.43 8.53 -19.40
N THR A 345 -15.68 7.24 -19.24
CA THR A 345 -14.78 6.16 -19.63
C THR A 345 -15.47 5.23 -20.63
N ILE A 346 -14.79 4.94 -21.74
CA ILE A 346 -15.27 4.05 -22.79
C ILE A 346 -14.24 2.94 -22.99
N GLU A 347 -14.66 1.70 -22.84
CA GLU A 347 -13.91 0.50 -23.17
C GLU A 347 -14.74 -0.28 -24.19
N THR A 348 -14.13 -0.56 -25.34
CA THR A 348 -14.77 -1.26 -26.45
C THR A 348 -13.72 -2.10 -27.17
N SER A 349 -14.12 -3.27 -27.66
CA SER A 349 -13.25 -4.14 -28.44
C SER A 349 -13.11 -3.72 -29.90
N ASP A 350 -14.08 -2.96 -30.42
CA ASP A 350 -14.21 -2.58 -31.82
C ASP A 350 -14.58 -1.09 -31.88
N ILE A 351 -13.67 -0.26 -32.40
CA ILE A 351 -13.96 1.16 -32.67
C ILE A 351 -14.24 1.40 -34.16
N LYS A 352 -13.74 0.55 -35.06
CA LYS A 352 -13.83 0.69 -36.53
C LYS A 352 -13.66 2.15 -37.02
N GLU A 353 -14.10 2.44 -38.23
CA GLU A 353 -14.01 3.74 -38.91
C GLU A 353 -14.67 4.93 -38.18
N LYS A 354 -15.23 4.72 -36.98
CA LYS A 354 -16.02 5.70 -36.21
C LYS A 354 -15.22 6.49 -35.17
N ILE A 355 -13.91 6.24 -35.00
CA ILE A 355 -13.09 6.93 -33.98
C ILE A 355 -13.18 8.46 -34.09
N ASN A 356 -13.22 9.00 -35.31
CA ASN A 356 -13.33 10.44 -35.55
C ASN A 356 -14.67 11.00 -35.08
N ASP A 357 -15.77 10.26 -35.29
CA ASP A 357 -17.11 10.67 -34.85
C ASP A 357 -17.24 10.63 -33.32
N ILE A 358 -16.62 9.63 -32.68
CA ILE A 358 -16.54 9.55 -31.22
C ILE A 358 -15.88 10.82 -30.68
N TYR A 359 -14.67 11.16 -31.14
CA TYR A 359 -13.98 12.36 -30.65
C TYR A 359 -14.76 13.65 -30.89
N ARG A 360 -15.44 13.78 -32.05
CA ARG A 360 -16.30 14.95 -32.34
C ARG A 360 -17.44 15.09 -31.35
N LEU A 361 -18.09 13.99 -30.96
CA LEU A 361 -19.16 14.00 -29.95
C LEU A 361 -18.64 14.27 -28.54
N ILE A 362 -17.45 13.76 -28.22
CA ILE A 362 -16.85 13.91 -26.88
C ILE A 362 -16.39 15.35 -26.64
N PHE A 363 -15.71 15.97 -27.61
CA PHE A 363 -15.12 17.29 -27.41
C PHE A 363 -16.16 18.41 -27.25
N VAL A 364 -17.40 18.20 -27.69
CA VAL A 364 -18.51 19.16 -27.50
C VAL A 364 -19.22 19.03 -26.16
N LEU A 365 -18.87 18.06 -25.31
CA LEU A 365 -19.52 17.88 -24.01
C LEU A 365 -19.11 19.01 -23.04
N PRO A 366 -20.06 19.82 -22.53
CA PRO A 366 -19.77 21.14 -21.96
C PRO A 366 -19.18 21.11 -20.55
N LYS A 367 -19.26 19.98 -19.83
CA LYS A 367 -18.78 19.83 -18.45
C LYS A 367 -17.75 18.71 -18.28
N LEU A 368 -17.41 18.01 -19.36
CA LEU A 368 -16.54 16.84 -19.30
C LEU A 368 -15.09 17.24 -19.00
N LYS A 369 -14.60 16.90 -17.82
CA LYS A 369 -13.22 17.17 -17.38
C LYS A 369 -12.31 15.96 -17.47
N TYR A 370 -12.85 14.76 -17.30
CA TYR A 370 -12.10 13.51 -17.36
C TYR A 370 -12.63 12.63 -18.50
N TYR A 371 -11.74 12.26 -19.42
CA TYR A 371 -12.06 11.37 -20.52
C TYR A 371 -11.03 10.26 -20.65
N ARG A 372 -11.51 9.02 -20.72
CA ARG A 372 -10.69 7.82 -20.95
C ARG A 372 -11.31 6.96 -22.03
N ILE A 373 -10.49 6.51 -22.97
CA ILE A 373 -10.89 5.57 -24.03
C ILE A 373 -9.91 4.40 -24.12
N PHE A 374 -10.46 3.19 -24.21
CA PHE A 374 -9.73 1.94 -24.41
C PHE A 374 -10.27 1.21 -25.64
N SER A 375 -9.35 0.77 -26.50
CA SER A 375 -9.64 -0.13 -27.61
C SER A 375 -8.55 -1.18 -27.80
N SER A 376 -8.98 -2.42 -28.00
CA SER A 376 -8.12 -3.54 -28.38
C SER A 376 -7.75 -3.54 -29.87
N ASP A 377 -8.48 -2.79 -30.69
CA ASP A 377 -8.41 -2.91 -32.15
C ASP A 377 -7.16 -2.26 -32.76
N SER A 378 -6.76 -2.74 -33.94
CA SER A 378 -5.50 -2.36 -34.58
C SER A 378 -5.65 -1.26 -35.65
N HIS A 379 -4.77 -0.26 -35.57
CA HIS A 379 -4.46 0.77 -36.58
C HIS A 379 -5.65 1.46 -37.30
N HIS A 380 -6.19 2.52 -36.69
CA HIS A 380 -7.06 3.49 -37.39
C HIS A 380 -6.39 4.86 -37.50
N SER A 381 -6.67 5.57 -38.60
CA SER A 381 -6.19 6.94 -38.78
C SER A 381 -7.16 7.95 -38.19
N ILE A 382 -6.63 8.86 -37.37
CA ILE A 382 -7.39 10.00 -36.85
C ILE A 382 -7.20 11.15 -37.83
N THR A 383 -8.30 11.63 -38.40
CA THR A 383 -8.30 12.68 -39.45
C THR A 383 -9.11 13.90 -39.00
N LEU A 384 -8.96 14.28 -37.73
CA LEU A 384 -9.57 15.50 -37.20
C LEU A 384 -8.77 16.73 -37.65
N PRO A 385 -9.46 17.82 -38.08
CA PRO A 385 -8.79 19.10 -38.32
C PRO A 385 -8.30 19.69 -36.99
N ILE A 386 -7.31 20.59 -37.06
CA ILE A 386 -6.87 21.38 -35.91
C ILE A 386 -8.05 22.24 -35.44
N ALA A 387 -8.32 22.20 -34.14
CA ALA A 387 -9.44 22.90 -33.53
C ALA A 387 -9.29 24.43 -33.61
N MET A 388 -10.40 25.12 -33.82
CA MET A 388 -10.53 26.56 -33.62
C MET A 388 -11.06 26.86 -32.21
N ASN A 389 -10.92 28.11 -31.74
CA ASN A 389 -11.26 28.52 -30.36
C ASN A 389 -12.69 28.17 -29.92
N ASN A 390 -13.64 28.07 -30.86
CA ASN A 390 -15.03 27.71 -30.59
C ASN A 390 -15.26 26.19 -30.42
N GLN A 391 -14.24 25.36 -30.60
CA GLN A 391 -14.29 23.90 -30.51
C GLN A 391 -13.55 23.37 -29.28
N PHE A 392 -13.09 24.24 -28.39
CA PHE A 392 -12.33 23.85 -27.21
C PHE A 392 -13.20 23.09 -26.22
N SER A 393 -12.70 21.91 -25.88
CA SER A 393 -13.26 21.02 -24.88
C SER A 393 -12.76 21.41 -23.48
N PRO A 394 -13.59 21.27 -22.43
CA PRO A 394 -13.21 21.53 -21.04
C PRO A 394 -12.36 20.41 -20.40
N ILE A 395 -11.96 19.40 -21.18
CA ILE A 395 -11.20 18.24 -20.68
C ILE A 395 -9.88 18.69 -20.05
N GLU A 396 -9.67 18.27 -18.80
CA GLU A 396 -8.46 18.48 -18.01
C GLU A 396 -7.62 17.19 -17.90
N TYR A 397 -8.23 16.02 -18.07
CA TYR A 397 -7.59 14.70 -17.96
C TYR A 397 -7.96 13.84 -19.18
N LEU A 398 -6.96 13.45 -19.98
CA LEU A 398 -7.14 12.68 -21.21
C LEU A 398 -6.31 11.40 -21.17
N VAL A 399 -6.97 10.25 -21.25
CA VAL A 399 -6.33 8.92 -21.28
C VAL A 399 -6.71 8.20 -22.57
N ILE A 400 -5.72 7.96 -23.42
CA ILE A 400 -5.87 7.32 -24.73
C ILE A 400 -5.18 5.95 -24.69
N ASN A 401 -5.98 4.89 -24.80
CA ASN A 401 -5.51 3.51 -24.90
C ASN A 401 -6.00 2.83 -26.18
N HIS A 402 -5.61 3.41 -27.30
CA HIS A 402 -5.68 2.84 -28.64
C HIS A 402 -4.49 3.35 -29.44
N TYR A 403 -4.16 2.71 -30.57
CA TYR A 403 -3.06 3.16 -31.41
C TYR A 403 -3.27 4.59 -31.89
N CYS A 404 -2.30 5.47 -31.65
CA CYS A 404 -2.34 6.88 -32.06
C CYS A 404 -0.92 7.37 -32.34
N SER A 405 -0.70 8.01 -33.50
CA SER A 405 0.61 8.61 -33.80
C SER A 405 0.77 9.98 -33.14
N LEU A 406 2.00 10.50 -33.04
CA LEU A 406 2.22 11.84 -32.46
C LEU A 406 1.55 12.97 -33.25
N ASN A 407 1.38 12.80 -34.57
CA ASN A 407 0.64 13.76 -35.41
C ASN A 407 -0.86 13.73 -35.10
N GLU A 408 -1.42 12.53 -34.97
CA GLU A 408 -2.83 12.34 -34.59
C GLU A 408 -3.10 12.87 -33.18
N LEU A 409 -2.18 12.60 -32.24
CA LEU A 409 -2.23 13.14 -30.90
C LEU A 409 -2.22 14.67 -30.93
N THR A 410 -1.39 15.28 -31.77
CA THR A 410 -1.38 16.74 -31.97
C THR A 410 -2.76 17.24 -32.36
N CYS A 411 -3.44 16.59 -33.31
CA CYS A 411 -4.81 16.95 -33.66
C CYS A 411 -5.76 16.87 -32.46
N LEU A 412 -5.71 15.80 -31.66
CA LEU A 412 -6.54 15.64 -30.46
C LEU A 412 -6.26 16.72 -29.40
N LEU A 413 -4.98 17.00 -29.14
CA LEU A 413 -4.57 17.99 -28.14
C LEU A 413 -5.03 19.40 -28.50
N SER A 414 -5.20 19.72 -29.80
CA SER A 414 -5.70 21.03 -30.22
C SER A 414 -7.11 21.33 -29.68
N TYR A 415 -7.92 20.30 -29.41
CA TYR A 415 -9.26 20.45 -28.81
C TYR A 415 -9.22 20.60 -27.30
N THR A 416 -8.10 20.37 -26.62
CA THR A 416 -8.04 20.28 -25.14
C THR A 416 -7.03 21.27 -24.53
N PRO A 417 -7.18 22.59 -24.72
CA PRO A 417 -6.20 23.58 -24.23
C PRO A 417 -6.13 23.67 -22.69
N GLN A 418 -7.15 23.18 -21.97
CA GLN A 418 -7.18 23.16 -20.50
C GLN A 418 -6.53 21.90 -19.90
N LEU A 419 -5.90 21.07 -20.73
CA LEU A 419 -5.36 19.79 -20.32
C LEU A 419 -4.29 19.95 -19.23
N ARG A 420 -4.43 19.16 -18.17
CA ARG A 420 -3.51 19.09 -17.03
C ARG A 420 -2.76 17.76 -16.98
N HIS A 421 -3.40 16.69 -17.46
CA HIS A 421 -2.85 15.34 -17.47
C HIS A 421 -3.13 14.64 -18.79
N LEU A 422 -2.06 14.12 -19.42
CA LEU A 422 -2.12 13.32 -20.63
C LEU A 422 -1.56 11.93 -20.38
N THR A 423 -2.25 10.90 -20.85
CA THR A 423 -1.77 9.52 -20.87
C THR A 423 -2.02 8.91 -22.24
N LEU A 424 -0.96 8.42 -22.87
CA LEU A 424 -1.01 7.66 -24.10
C LEU A 424 -0.37 6.29 -23.89
N HIS A 425 -1.13 5.21 -24.08
CA HIS A 425 -0.66 3.84 -23.85
C HIS A 425 -0.18 3.09 -25.09
N LYS A 426 -0.48 3.56 -26.30
CA LYS A 426 -0.13 2.85 -27.54
C LYS A 426 0.20 3.84 -28.65
N THR A 427 1.48 4.10 -28.89
CA THR A 427 1.87 4.77 -30.15
C THR A 427 1.92 3.79 -31.32
N LYS A 428 1.80 4.35 -32.52
CA LYS A 428 2.19 3.68 -33.77
C LYS A 428 3.26 4.52 -34.47
N SER A 429 4.16 3.85 -35.20
CA SER A 429 5.14 4.53 -36.06
C SER A 429 4.42 5.41 -37.08
N ASN A 430 4.96 6.59 -37.33
CA ASN A 430 4.60 7.34 -38.53
C ASN A 430 5.22 6.61 -39.73
N ASN A 431 4.38 6.09 -40.64
CA ASN A 431 4.88 5.61 -41.94
C ASN A 431 5.32 6.78 -42.84
N ASP A 432 4.80 7.98 -42.58
CA ASP A 432 5.20 9.21 -43.24
C ASP A 432 6.35 9.87 -42.48
N SER A 433 7.53 9.86 -43.10
CA SER A 433 8.82 10.33 -42.56
C SER A 433 8.88 11.83 -42.23
N ASN A 434 7.79 12.58 -42.37
CA ASN A 434 7.74 13.99 -42.06
C ASN A 434 6.64 14.26 -41.04
N ILE A 435 7.03 14.64 -39.82
CA ILE A 435 6.14 15.37 -38.90
C ILE A 435 5.66 16.58 -39.70
N THR A 436 4.40 16.54 -40.13
CA THR A 436 3.79 17.63 -40.89
C THR A 436 3.88 18.87 -40.02
N ILE A 437 4.22 20.02 -40.61
CA ILE A 437 4.30 21.31 -39.90
C ILE A 437 2.89 21.72 -39.49
N LEU A 438 2.36 21.08 -38.45
CA LEU A 438 1.13 21.46 -37.80
C LEU A 438 1.39 22.73 -36.98
N PRO A 439 0.37 23.55 -36.68
CA PRO A 439 0.52 24.69 -35.78
C PRO A 439 1.06 24.26 -34.41
N SER A 440 1.73 25.18 -33.69
CA SER A 440 2.07 24.94 -32.28
C SER A 440 0.80 24.91 -31.44
N ILE A 441 0.75 24.01 -30.47
CA ILE A 441 -0.35 23.92 -29.50
C ILE A 441 0.18 24.47 -28.19
N ILE A 442 -0.61 25.31 -27.54
CA ILE A 442 -0.25 25.90 -26.25
C ILE A 442 -1.01 25.11 -25.18
N LEU A 443 -0.28 24.40 -24.33
CA LEU A 443 -0.81 23.57 -23.24
C LEU A 443 -0.27 24.04 -21.88
N ASP A 444 -0.51 25.31 -21.55
CA ASP A 444 0.08 25.99 -20.39
C ASP A 444 -0.25 25.33 -19.04
N ASN A 445 -1.39 24.65 -18.98
CA ASN A 445 -1.91 23.97 -17.79
C ASN A 445 -1.37 22.54 -17.62
N LEU A 446 -0.63 22.01 -18.61
CA LEU A 446 -0.19 20.62 -18.61
C LEU A 446 0.89 20.41 -17.55
N LYS A 447 0.61 19.52 -16.60
CA LYS A 447 1.47 19.21 -15.45
C LYS A 447 2.05 17.81 -15.50
N SER A 448 1.33 16.88 -16.13
CA SER A 448 1.72 15.47 -16.16
C SER A 448 1.53 14.87 -17.55
N ILE A 449 2.55 14.15 -18.02
CA ILE A 449 2.51 13.39 -19.27
C ILE A 449 2.97 11.96 -19.00
N TYR A 450 2.24 11.00 -19.55
CA TYR A 450 2.64 9.60 -19.68
C TYR A 450 2.56 9.19 -21.15
N LEU A 451 3.66 8.70 -21.72
CA LEU A 451 3.74 8.24 -23.11
C LEU A 451 4.35 6.85 -23.19
N ASP A 452 3.61 5.91 -23.76
CA ASP A 452 4.12 4.60 -24.18
C ASP A 452 4.40 4.63 -25.68
N LEU A 453 5.69 4.65 -26.00
CA LEU A 453 6.28 5.02 -27.29
C LEU A 453 6.80 3.79 -28.06
N TYR A 454 6.02 2.71 -28.08
CA TYR A 454 6.36 1.50 -28.81
C TYR A 454 6.65 1.78 -30.30
N ARG A 455 7.90 1.57 -30.73
CA ARG A 455 8.42 1.84 -32.10
C ARG A 455 8.52 3.31 -32.52
N THR A 456 8.29 4.27 -31.64
CA THR A 456 8.47 5.70 -31.96
C THR A 456 9.95 6.08 -31.81
N LYS A 457 10.51 6.79 -32.78
CA LYS A 457 11.90 7.27 -32.71
C LYS A 457 12.03 8.47 -31.77
N TYR A 458 13.15 8.59 -31.06
CA TYR A 458 13.41 9.71 -30.16
C TYR A 458 13.35 11.05 -30.89
N ASN A 459 13.88 11.14 -32.12
CA ASN A 459 13.85 12.39 -32.88
C ASN A 459 12.42 12.87 -33.14
N GLU A 460 11.48 11.95 -33.35
CA GLU A 460 10.07 12.30 -33.52
C GLU A 460 9.45 12.82 -32.23
N LEU A 461 9.78 12.17 -31.10
CA LEU A 461 9.37 12.61 -29.78
C LEU A 461 9.95 13.99 -29.44
N GLU A 462 11.24 14.21 -29.68
CA GLU A 462 11.92 15.48 -29.40
C GLU A 462 11.27 16.63 -30.17
N ILE A 463 10.99 16.45 -31.46
CA ILE A 463 10.28 17.45 -32.26
C ILE A 463 8.87 17.68 -31.70
N PHE A 464 8.14 16.62 -31.35
CA PHE A 464 6.80 16.75 -30.76
C PHE A 464 6.84 17.55 -29.45
N LEU A 465 7.74 17.21 -28.52
CA LEU A 465 7.88 17.89 -27.24
C LEU A 465 8.28 19.36 -27.41
N THR A 466 9.32 19.63 -28.20
CA THR A 466 9.88 20.99 -28.36
C THR A 466 9.00 21.93 -29.17
N THR A 467 8.19 21.41 -30.10
CA THR A 467 7.33 22.25 -30.97
C THR A 467 5.87 22.33 -30.51
N LYS A 468 5.38 21.34 -29.75
CA LYS A 468 3.95 21.22 -29.40
C LYS A 468 3.67 21.33 -27.90
N ILE A 469 4.67 21.16 -27.05
CA ILE A 469 4.47 21.10 -25.59
C ILE A 469 5.39 22.13 -24.94
N PHE A 470 4.92 23.37 -24.89
CA PHE A 470 5.44 24.38 -23.96
C PHE A 470 4.65 24.24 -22.66
N SER A 471 5.27 23.76 -21.59
CA SER A 471 4.53 23.43 -20.39
C SER A 471 5.30 23.65 -19.09
N ASN A 472 4.55 23.95 -18.02
CA ASN A 472 4.99 23.89 -16.64
C ASN A 472 5.01 22.42 -16.15
N LEU A 473 5.58 21.52 -16.95
CA LEU A 473 5.53 20.08 -16.70
C LEU A 473 6.23 19.76 -15.37
N LYS A 474 5.52 19.08 -14.48
CA LYS A 474 6.03 18.63 -13.18
C LYS A 474 6.36 17.14 -13.18
N SER A 475 5.68 16.35 -14.01
CA SER A 475 5.89 14.91 -14.05
C SER A 475 5.85 14.38 -15.48
N PHE A 476 6.87 13.60 -15.83
CA PHE A 476 7.02 13.03 -17.16
C PHE A 476 7.39 11.56 -17.08
N TYR A 477 6.54 10.71 -17.65
CA TYR A 477 6.69 9.26 -17.70
C TYR A 477 6.77 8.80 -19.15
N ILE A 478 7.77 7.98 -19.44
CA ILE A 478 8.04 7.50 -20.78
C ILE A 478 8.33 6.01 -20.73
N PHE A 479 7.69 5.26 -21.61
CA PHE A 479 8.04 3.89 -21.91
C PHE A 479 8.53 3.83 -23.36
N GLY A 480 9.77 3.40 -23.59
CA GLY A 480 10.42 3.35 -24.90
C GLY A 480 10.88 1.94 -25.26
N SER A 481 11.05 1.67 -26.55
CA SER A 481 11.71 0.46 -27.05
C SER A 481 12.25 0.65 -28.46
N ARG A 482 13.18 -0.22 -28.89
CA ARG A 482 13.78 -0.33 -30.24
C ARG A 482 14.66 0.83 -30.74
N ASP A 483 14.50 2.05 -30.23
CA ASP A 483 15.38 3.17 -30.57
C ASP A 483 16.36 3.44 -29.43
N ILE A 484 17.62 3.05 -29.58
CA ILE A 484 18.65 3.18 -28.54
C ILE A 484 18.96 4.65 -28.18
N THR A 485 18.56 5.61 -29.02
CA THR A 485 18.78 7.04 -28.73
C THR A 485 17.99 7.53 -27.52
N PHE A 486 17.00 6.77 -27.04
CA PHE A 486 16.37 7.00 -25.73
C PHE A 486 17.35 6.87 -24.55
N LEU A 487 18.48 6.19 -24.72
CA LEU A 487 19.52 6.03 -23.71
C LEU A 487 20.61 7.11 -23.80
N TYR A 488 20.42 8.16 -24.63
CA TYR A 488 21.39 9.25 -24.76
C TYR A 488 21.14 10.31 -23.69
N ALA A 489 21.78 10.16 -22.53
CA ALA A 489 21.52 10.99 -21.36
C ALA A 489 21.72 12.49 -21.64
N TYR A 490 22.72 12.87 -22.43
CA TYR A 490 22.95 14.27 -22.80
C TYR A 490 21.75 14.88 -23.53
N ARG A 491 21.07 14.13 -24.40
CA ARG A 491 19.89 14.65 -25.12
C ARG A 491 18.73 14.92 -24.17
N TRP A 492 18.48 14.02 -23.21
CA TRP A 492 17.51 14.23 -22.15
C TRP A 492 17.87 15.43 -21.27
N GLU A 493 19.14 15.55 -20.86
CA GLU A 493 19.62 16.68 -20.08
C GLU A 493 19.35 18.01 -20.79
N GLN A 494 19.72 18.11 -22.08
CA GLN A 494 19.45 19.31 -22.88
C GLN A 494 17.96 19.58 -23.07
N LEU A 495 17.17 18.54 -23.34
CA LEU A 495 15.72 18.68 -23.51
C LEU A 495 15.08 19.22 -22.23
N ILE A 496 15.41 18.64 -21.07
CA ILE A 496 14.81 19.00 -19.78
C ILE A 496 15.26 20.38 -19.34
N LEU A 497 16.55 20.71 -19.45
CA LEU A 497 17.06 22.03 -19.07
C LEU A 497 16.46 23.16 -19.90
N ASN A 498 16.27 22.94 -21.20
CA ASN A 498 15.81 23.99 -22.11
C ASN A 498 14.28 24.11 -22.16
N TYR A 499 13.54 23.01 -22.00
CA TYR A 499 12.09 22.99 -22.23
C TYR A 499 11.25 22.61 -21.01
N PHE A 500 11.82 21.92 -20.01
CA PHE A 500 11.09 21.46 -18.81
C PHE A 500 11.80 21.85 -17.49
N PRO A 501 12.10 23.14 -17.25
CA PRO A 501 12.87 23.56 -16.09
C PRO A 501 12.16 23.30 -14.73
N GLN A 502 10.84 23.11 -14.73
CA GLN A 502 10.04 22.82 -13.53
C GLN A 502 9.80 21.32 -13.29
N LEU A 503 10.47 20.44 -14.05
CA LEU A 503 10.26 19.00 -13.95
C LEU A 503 10.75 18.47 -12.60
N GLU A 504 9.81 18.02 -11.77
CA GLU A 504 10.09 17.45 -10.45
C GLU A 504 10.32 15.93 -10.54
N LYS A 505 9.59 15.26 -11.43
CA LYS A 505 9.61 13.80 -11.57
C LYS A 505 9.82 13.39 -13.02
N PHE A 506 10.87 12.60 -13.25
CA PHE A 506 11.17 12.01 -14.54
C PHE A 506 11.28 10.49 -14.41
N TYR A 507 10.48 9.79 -15.20
CA TYR A 507 10.47 8.34 -15.29
C TYR A 507 10.69 7.93 -16.75
N LEU A 508 11.70 7.11 -16.98
CA LEU A 508 11.97 6.49 -18.26
C LEU A 508 12.09 4.99 -18.03
N ILE A 509 11.37 4.18 -18.79
CA ILE A 509 11.58 2.73 -18.87
C ILE A 509 11.86 2.42 -20.33
N TYR A 510 13.02 1.87 -20.63
CA TYR A 510 13.41 1.47 -21.96
C TYR A 510 13.64 -0.03 -22.01
N ASN A 511 12.86 -0.72 -22.84
CA ASN A 511 12.98 -2.15 -23.04
C ASN A 511 13.75 -2.46 -24.32
N ASP A 512 14.89 -3.10 -24.14
CA ASP A 512 15.80 -3.51 -25.18
C ASP A 512 15.66 -5.00 -25.46
N TYR A 513 14.89 -5.31 -26.50
CA TYR A 513 14.67 -6.69 -26.94
C TYR A 513 15.83 -7.14 -27.82
N ILE A 514 16.40 -8.28 -27.46
CA ILE A 514 17.53 -8.88 -28.18
C ILE A 514 16.92 -9.73 -29.29
N ASP A 515 16.46 -9.09 -30.37
CA ASP A 515 16.14 -9.81 -31.60
C ASP A 515 17.44 -10.09 -32.36
N ASP A 516 17.65 -11.35 -32.77
CA ASP A 516 18.86 -11.94 -33.37
C ASP A 516 19.41 -11.27 -34.65
N GLU A 517 18.70 -10.30 -35.24
CA GLU A 517 18.97 -9.84 -36.62
C GLU A 517 19.51 -8.41 -36.78
N GLN A 518 19.66 -7.63 -35.70
CA GLN A 518 20.14 -6.25 -35.85
C GLN A 518 21.60 -6.12 -35.42
N ASN A 519 22.48 -5.89 -36.40
CA ASN A 519 23.79 -5.27 -36.21
C ASN A 519 23.57 -3.87 -35.61
N TYR A 520 23.37 -3.80 -34.30
CA TYR A 520 23.19 -2.55 -33.60
C TYR A 520 24.50 -1.75 -33.67
N PRO A 521 24.44 -0.43 -33.93
CA PRO A 521 25.64 0.40 -33.93
C PRO A 521 26.31 0.31 -32.55
N ILE A 522 27.58 -0.08 -32.55
CA ILE A 522 28.43 -0.05 -31.36
C ILE A 522 28.40 1.38 -30.83
N TYR A 523 27.92 1.53 -29.60
CA TYR A 523 27.89 2.81 -28.92
C TYR A 523 29.34 3.24 -28.63
N THR A 524 29.79 4.26 -29.35
CA THR A 524 31.17 4.79 -29.27
C THR A 524 31.28 6.09 -28.50
N GLU A 525 30.16 6.66 -28.05
CA GLU A 525 30.16 7.92 -27.30
C GLU A 525 30.29 7.71 -25.78
N ARG A 526 30.71 8.76 -25.09
CA ARG A 526 31.15 8.83 -23.67
C ARG A 526 30.45 7.80 -22.76
N ARG A 527 31.23 6.99 -22.05
CA ARG A 527 30.76 6.12 -20.95
C ARG A 527 30.23 6.97 -19.79
N ASN A 528 29.25 6.43 -19.04
CA ASN A 528 28.69 7.01 -17.82
C ASN A 528 27.85 8.28 -18.03
N GLN A 529 27.02 8.32 -19.06
CA GLN A 529 26.26 9.53 -19.37
C GLN A 529 25.22 9.90 -18.30
N PHE A 530 24.74 8.93 -17.51
CA PHE A 530 23.78 9.12 -16.42
C PHE A 530 24.42 9.46 -15.07
N SER A 531 25.74 9.73 -15.02
CA SER A 531 26.45 10.10 -13.79
C SER A 531 26.83 11.59 -13.73
N SER A 532 26.30 12.44 -14.61
CA SER A 532 26.54 13.88 -14.54
C SER A 532 25.90 14.49 -13.29
N SER A 533 26.39 15.67 -12.86
CA SER A 533 25.83 16.37 -11.71
C SER A 533 24.33 16.65 -11.87
N PHE A 534 23.85 16.84 -13.11
CA PHE A 534 22.44 17.00 -13.42
C PHE A 534 21.55 15.88 -12.86
N TRP A 535 21.94 14.61 -13.05
CA TRP A 535 21.17 13.44 -12.59
C TRP A 535 21.27 13.26 -11.07
N ILE A 536 22.47 13.44 -10.52
CA ILE A 536 22.76 13.27 -9.08
C ILE A 536 22.03 14.35 -8.25
N GLU A 537 22.11 15.62 -8.64
CA GLU A 537 21.46 16.73 -7.94
C GLU A 537 19.94 16.62 -7.94
N ARG A 538 19.36 16.01 -8.98
CA ARG A 538 17.91 15.73 -9.09
C ARG A 538 17.49 14.44 -8.39
N GLN A 539 18.45 13.66 -7.89
CA GLN A 539 18.22 12.35 -7.31
C GLN A 539 17.44 11.42 -8.25
N TRP A 540 17.78 11.42 -9.54
CA TRP A 540 17.20 10.50 -10.51
C TRP A 540 18.16 9.32 -10.70
N LEU A 541 17.73 8.13 -10.27
CA LEU A 541 18.52 6.91 -10.32
C LEU A 541 18.44 6.29 -11.72
N PHE A 542 19.54 5.72 -12.20
CA PHE A 542 19.58 4.90 -13.40
C PHE A 542 19.80 3.44 -13.02
N GLU A 543 18.89 2.58 -13.40
CA GLU A 543 18.90 1.16 -13.06
C GLU A 543 18.85 0.33 -14.32
N VAL A 544 19.54 -0.79 -14.33
CA VAL A 544 19.56 -1.75 -15.43
C VAL A 544 19.16 -3.10 -14.85
N GLU A 545 18.16 -3.72 -15.45
CA GLU A 545 17.69 -5.04 -15.09
C GLU A 545 17.84 -5.97 -16.28
N VAL A 546 18.57 -7.07 -16.11
CA VAL A 546 18.68 -8.11 -17.12
C VAL A 546 17.59 -9.15 -16.90
N LYS A 547 16.71 -9.29 -17.90
CA LYS A 547 15.65 -10.30 -17.96
C LYS A 547 16.02 -11.36 -18.99
N ASP A 548 15.30 -12.48 -19.00
CA ASP A 548 15.57 -13.62 -19.89
C ASP A 548 15.72 -13.21 -21.36
N ILE A 549 14.80 -12.39 -21.87
CA ILE A 549 14.71 -12.03 -23.30
C ILE A 549 14.98 -10.53 -23.60
N SER A 550 15.28 -9.73 -22.58
CA SER A 550 15.41 -8.27 -22.73
C SER A 550 16.28 -7.65 -21.66
N ILE A 551 16.81 -6.46 -21.95
CA ILE A 551 17.43 -5.59 -20.94
C ILE A 551 16.49 -4.41 -20.71
N GLU A 552 16.08 -4.20 -19.47
CA GLU A 552 15.28 -3.04 -19.08
C GLU A 552 16.18 -1.98 -18.46
N TYR A 553 16.11 -0.75 -18.97
CA TYR A 553 16.82 0.40 -18.43
C TYR A 553 15.80 1.36 -17.85
N THR A 554 15.95 1.71 -16.58
CA THR A 554 14.98 2.50 -15.83
C THR A 554 15.63 3.76 -15.26
N ILE A 555 14.99 4.91 -15.47
CA ILE A 555 15.25 6.14 -14.73
C ILE A 555 14.05 6.41 -13.85
N ARG A 556 14.28 6.67 -12.57
CA ARG A 556 13.21 7.05 -11.64
C ARG A 556 13.70 8.01 -10.56
N PRO A 557 12.83 8.90 -10.04
CA PRO A 557 13.16 9.72 -8.88
C PRO A 557 13.39 8.84 -7.65
N TYR A 558 14.40 9.19 -6.88
CA TYR A 558 14.67 8.61 -5.58
C TYR A 558 13.45 8.84 -4.67
N ASN A 559 12.77 7.76 -4.29
CA ASN A 559 11.64 7.82 -3.39
C ASN A 559 12.05 7.22 -2.04
N ASN A 560 12.25 8.10 -1.04
CA ASN A 560 12.64 7.74 0.33
C ASN A 560 11.82 6.58 0.94
N ARG A 561 10.62 6.29 0.43
CA ARG A 561 9.70 5.28 0.97
C ARG A 561 10.15 3.82 0.82
N TRP A 562 10.91 3.46 -0.21
CA TRP A 562 11.31 2.05 -0.44
C TRP A 562 12.63 1.69 0.25
N TYR A 563 13.34 2.68 0.79
CA TYR A 563 14.69 2.53 1.32
C TYR A 563 14.83 2.95 2.80
N TYR A 564 13.72 2.95 3.55
CA TYR A 564 13.77 3.15 5.01
C TYR A 564 14.52 2.01 5.75
N GLU A 565 14.85 0.91 5.08
CA GLU A 565 15.63 -0.19 5.64
C GLU A 565 17.15 -0.05 5.47
N THR A 566 17.65 0.93 4.70
CA THR A 566 19.09 1.26 4.69
C THR A 566 19.29 2.76 4.87
N LYS A 567 19.14 3.21 6.12
CA LYS A 567 19.58 4.56 6.55
C LYS A 567 21.11 4.65 6.69
N ASP A 568 21.84 4.15 5.69
CA ASP A 568 23.25 4.49 5.55
C ASP A 568 23.30 5.92 4.99
N ASN A 569 23.54 6.88 5.88
CA ASN A 569 23.64 8.33 5.61
C ASN A 569 24.85 8.73 4.74
N ILE A 570 25.23 7.92 3.76
CA ILE A 570 26.19 8.25 2.73
C ILE A 570 25.55 7.85 1.41
N ILE A 571 24.90 8.82 0.76
CA ILE A 571 24.53 8.70 -0.65
C ILE A 571 25.86 8.64 -1.41
N ASP A 572 26.36 7.43 -1.58
CA ASP A 572 27.53 7.13 -2.39
C ASP A 572 27.11 7.28 -3.86
N CYS A 573 27.88 8.01 -4.66
CA CYS A 573 27.63 8.11 -6.10
C CYS A 573 27.60 6.73 -6.77
N SER A 574 28.16 5.69 -6.12
CA SER A 574 28.09 4.30 -6.55
C SER A 574 26.70 3.66 -6.49
N ALA A 575 25.72 4.27 -5.81
CA ALA A 575 24.35 3.75 -5.67
C ALA A 575 23.38 4.25 -6.75
N PHE A 576 23.84 5.09 -7.68
CA PHE A 576 23.00 5.67 -8.73
C PHE A 576 22.91 4.82 -10.00
N ILE A 577 23.78 3.80 -10.12
CA ILE A 577 23.87 2.92 -11.29
C ILE A 577 23.95 1.48 -10.82
N ASN A 578 22.79 0.83 -10.84
CA ASN A 578 22.62 -0.52 -10.32
C ASN A 578 22.34 -1.49 -11.46
N LEU A 579 23.02 -2.63 -11.47
CA LEU A 579 22.70 -3.76 -12.33
C LEU A 579 22.03 -4.85 -11.49
N THR A 580 20.82 -5.24 -11.88
CA THR A 580 20.05 -6.28 -11.21
C THR A 580 19.87 -7.47 -12.14
N PHE A 581 20.11 -8.68 -11.62
CA PHE A 581 19.72 -9.94 -12.26
C PHE A 581 18.60 -10.58 -11.46
N GLU A 582 17.44 -10.78 -12.09
CA GLU A 582 16.32 -11.53 -11.48
C GLU A 582 16.66 -13.02 -11.38
N ARG A 583 17.24 -13.56 -12.46
CA ARG A 583 17.76 -14.93 -12.56
C ARG A 583 18.99 -14.95 -13.47
N ILE A 584 19.95 -15.81 -13.18
CA ILE A 584 21.13 -16.03 -14.02
C ILE A 584 21.00 -17.37 -14.73
N SER A 585 20.48 -17.35 -15.96
CA SER A 585 20.51 -18.55 -16.80
C SER A 585 21.93 -18.88 -17.23
N ASP A 586 22.24 -20.15 -17.46
CA ASP A 586 23.52 -20.58 -18.05
C ASP A 586 23.82 -19.87 -19.38
N SER A 587 22.77 -19.44 -20.09
CA SER A 587 22.88 -18.64 -21.32
C SER A 587 23.44 -17.23 -21.11
N ILE A 588 23.59 -16.72 -19.88
CA ILE A 588 24.35 -15.48 -19.67
C ILE A 588 25.85 -15.68 -19.98
N PHE A 589 26.35 -16.90 -19.93
CA PHE A 589 27.76 -17.23 -20.18
C PHE A 589 28.04 -17.75 -21.59
N ASP A 590 27.00 -17.92 -22.40
CA ASP A 590 27.20 -18.12 -23.83
C ASP A 590 27.61 -16.80 -24.52
N GLU A 591 27.88 -16.89 -25.83
CA GLU A 591 28.29 -15.74 -26.62
C GLU A 591 27.22 -14.63 -26.64
N GLU A 592 25.95 -14.98 -26.48
CA GLU A 592 24.82 -14.05 -26.48
C GLU A 592 24.71 -13.31 -25.15
N GLY A 593 24.82 -14.02 -24.04
CA GLY A 593 24.82 -13.45 -22.70
C GLY A 593 25.95 -12.47 -22.43
N SER A 594 27.17 -12.80 -22.87
CA SER A 594 28.33 -11.89 -22.80
C SER A 594 28.09 -10.61 -23.59
N LYS A 595 27.44 -10.71 -24.77
CA LYS A 595 27.04 -9.53 -25.56
C LYS A 595 26.03 -8.65 -24.83
N LYS A 596 25.14 -9.21 -23.99
CA LYS A 596 24.21 -8.42 -23.16
C LYS A 596 24.97 -7.51 -22.18
N ILE A 597 25.94 -8.08 -21.46
CA ILE A 597 26.74 -7.31 -20.49
C ILE A 597 27.66 -6.31 -21.20
N GLU A 598 28.32 -6.70 -22.30
CA GLU A 598 29.11 -5.77 -23.11
C GLU A 598 28.26 -4.59 -23.59
N ARG A 599 27.02 -4.86 -24.03
CA ARG A 599 26.06 -3.84 -24.44
C ARG A 599 25.73 -2.87 -23.31
N ILE A 600 25.44 -3.35 -22.11
CA ILE A 600 25.21 -2.51 -20.92
C ILE A 600 26.45 -1.64 -20.64
N LEU A 601 27.63 -2.24 -20.70
CA LEU A 601 28.91 -1.56 -20.46
C LEU A 601 29.27 -0.52 -21.51
N THR A 602 28.66 -0.57 -22.70
CA THR A 602 28.78 0.53 -23.67
C THR A 602 28.05 1.79 -23.20
N ILE A 603 26.91 1.64 -22.52
CA ILE A 603 26.06 2.74 -22.05
C ILE A 603 26.57 3.29 -20.71
N THR A 604 26.89 2.40 -19.77
CA THR A 604 27.27 2.81 -18.42
C THR A 604 28.23 1.84 -17.73
N GLN A 605 29.05 2.37 -16.82
CA GLN A 605 29.82 1.61 -15.86
C GLN A 605 28.92 1.19 -14.71
N ILE A 606 29.02 -0.08 -14.33
CA ILE A 606 28.31 -0.64 -13.18
C ILE A 606 29.21 -0.62 -11.95
N TYR A 607 28.68 -0.11 -10.84
CA TYR A 607 29.36 -0.05 -9.54
C TYR A 607 28.64 -0.89 -8.48
N TYR A 608 27.34 -1.09 -8.64
CA TYR A 608 26.49 -1.88 -7.75
C TYR A 608 25.87 -3.03 -8.54
N LEU A 609 26.11 -4.26 -8.09
CA LEU A 609 25.57 -5.49 -8.65
C LEU A 609 24.63 -6.13 -7.62
N GLU A 610 23.40 -6.43 -8.03
CA GLU A 610 22.43 -7.18 -7.25
C GLU A 610 21.96 -8.42 -8.01
N ILE A 611 21.99 -9.57 -7.35
CA ILE A 611 21.54 -10.84 -7.89
C ILE A 611 20.47 -11.38 -6.95
N LEU A 612 19.24 -11.46 -7.45
CA LEU A 612 18.06 -11.88 -6.70
C LEU A 612 17.85 -13.40 -6.72
N GLU A 613 18.65 -14.11 -7.51
CA GLU A 613 18.59 -15.56 -7.63
C GLU A 613 18.91 -16.24 -6.29
N LYS A 614 18.04 -17.18 -5.91
CA LYS A 614 18.25 -18.04 -4.75
C LYS A 614 19.23 -19.14 -5.10
N GLU A 615 20.12 -19.46 -4.17
CA GLU A 615 21.10 -20.55 -4.32
C GLU A 615 22.02 -20.32 -5.52
N LEU A 616 22.64 -19.14 -5.58
CA LEU A 616 23.55 -18.77 -6.67
C LEU A 616 24.81 -19.65 -6.66
N SER A 617 25.11 -20.29 -7.79
CA SER A 617 26.33 -21.08 -7.97
C SER A 617 27.60 -20.19 -7.91
N ILE A 618 28.61 -20.63 -7.16
CA ILE A 618 29.89 -19.93 -7.03
C ILE A 618 30.59 -19.70 -8.40
N PRO A 619 30.73 -20.73 -9.27
CA PRO A 619 31.20 -20.58 -10.64
C PRO A 619 30.55 -19.42 -11.40
N VAL A 620 29.22 -19.35 -11.36
CA VAL A 620 28.39 -18.34 -12.04
C VAL A 620 28.73 -16.94 -11.53
N LEU A 621 28.81 -16.77 -10.21
CA LEU A 621 29.17 -15.49 -9.60
C LEU A 621 30.58 -15.01 -10.00
N ILE A 622 31.58 -15.91 -10.03
CA ILE A 622 32.94 -15.58 -10.48
C ILE A 622 32.91 -15.07 -11.93
N GLN A 623 32.14 -15.72 -12.79
CA GLN A 623 32.05 -15.34 -14.20
C GLN A 623 31.36 -13.98 -14.38
N VAL A 624 30.25 -13.71 -13.67
CA VAL A 624 29.55 -12.42 -13.72
C VAL A 624 30.46 -11.27 -13.26
N ILE A 625 31.14 -11.44 -12.12
CA ILE A 625 32.03 -10.39 -11.58
C ILE A 625 33.22 -10.14 -12.53
N ASN A 626 33.69 -11.17 -13.24
CA ASN A 626 34.78 -11.02 -14.21
C ASN A 626 34.40 -10.11 -15.38
N LEU A 627 33.11 -10.07 -15.74
CA LEU A 627 32.58 -9.19 -16.77
C LEU A 627 32.41 -7.75 -16.26
N LEU A 628 32.43 -7.53 -14.94
CA LEU A 628 32.13 -6.25 -14.30
C LEU A 628 33.30 -5.75 -13.44
N PRO A 629 34.43 -5.32 -14.04
CA PRO A 629 35.69 -5.10 -13.32
C PRO A 629 35.69 -3.92 -12.32
N ASN A 630 34.72 -3.02 -12.39
CA ASN A 630 34.67 -1.80 -11.58
C ASN A 630 33.61 -1.84 -10.46
N ILE A 631 33.02 -3.01 -10.19
CA ILE A 631 32.04 -3.12 -9.11
C ILE A 631 32.68 -2.85 -7.75
N THR A 632 32.00 -2.04 -6.94
CA THR A 632 32.40 -1.70 -5.57
C THR A 632 31.43 -2.26 -4.55
N THR A 633 30.21 -2.59 -4.97
CA THR A 633 29.15 -3.14 -4.14
C THR A 633 28.56 -4.39 -4.77
N LEU A 634 28.45 -5.46 -3.97
CA LEU A 634 27.85 -6.74 -4.36
C LEU A 634 26.70 -7.07 -3.41
N LYS A 635 25.52 -7.35 -3.94
CA LYS A 635 24.37 -7.87 -3.21
C LYS A 635 23.91 -9.19 -3.84
N ILE A 636 23.80 -10.21 -3.01
CA ILE A 636 23.40 -11.57 -3.43
C ILE A 636 22.36 -12.09 -2.44
N HIS A 637 21.39 -12.86 -2.94
CA HIS A 637 20.37 -13.45 -2.07
C HIS A 637 20.99 -14.56 -1.20
N SER A 638 21.46 -15.65 -1.82
CA SER A 638 22.16 -16.75 -1.15
C SER A 638 23.13 -17.45 -2.11
N LEU A 639 24.08 -18.20 -1.58
CA LEU A 639 25.01 -19.03 -2.37
C LEU A 639 24.63 -20.51 -2.27
N SER A 640 24.81 -21.25 -3.36
CA SER A 640 24.68 -22.71 -3.35
C SER A 640 26.03 -23.34 -2.98
N THR A 641 26.05 -24.09 -1.88
CA THR A 641 27.20 -24.90 -1.42
C THR A 641 27.00 -26.39 -1.68
N ASP A 642 25.81 -26.81 -2.14
CA ASP A 642 25.46 -28.22 -2.36
C ASP A 642 26.11 -28.81 -3.63
N GLU A 643 26.64 -27.97 -4.51
CA GLU A 643 27.43 -28.44 -5.65
C GLU A 643 28.90 -28.57 -5.26
N THR A 644 29.35 -29.80 -5.02
CA THR A 644 30.77 -30.19 -5.08
C THR A 644 31.31 -30.09 -6.51
N THR A 645 31.01 -29.02 -7.25
CA THR A 645 31.62 -28.72 -8.54
C THR A 645 32.97 -28.08 -8.25
N GLU A 646 34.04 -28.89 -8.36
CA GLU A 646 35.40 -28.37 -8.32
C GLU A 646 35.50 -27.21 -9.32
N LEU A 647 35.90 -26.02 -8.82
CA LEU A 647 36.13 -24.87 -9.68
C LEU A 647 37.07 -25.25 -10.82
N THR A 648 36.67 -24.93 -12.05
CA THR A 648 37.50 -25.20 -13.22
C THR A 648 38.82 -24.43 -13.11
N VAL A 649 39.85 -24.90 -13.82
CA VAL A 649 41.15 -24.19 -13.91
C VAL A 649 40.96 -22.74 -14.41
N LYS A 650 39.93 -22.48 -15.22
CA LYS A 650 39.58 -21.14 -15.70
C LYS A 650 39.06 -20.27 -14.55
N GLU A 651 38.09 -20.75 -13.78
CA GLU A 651 37.53 -20.03 -12.64
C GLU A 651 38.56 -19.77 -11.55
N LEU A 652 39.41 -20.75 -11.24
CA LEU A 652 40.52 -20.56 -10.29
C LEU A 652 41.48 -19.45 -10.72
N ARG A 653 41.79 -19.37 -12.03
CA ARG A 653 42.63 -18.28 -12.57
C ARG A 653 41.95 -16.92 -12.45
N ILE A 654 40.65 -16.85 -12.72
CA ILE A 654 39.85 -15.62 -12.57
C ILE A 654 39.82 -15.20 -11.10
N LEU A 655 39.55 -16.12 -10.18
CA LEU A 655 39.52 -15.84 -8.74
C LEU A 655 40.89 -15.35 -8.25
N CYS A 656 41.98 -15.94 -8.74
CA CYS A 656 43.34 -15.49 -8.42
C CYS A 656 43.66 -14.09 -8.95
N SER A 657 43.13 -13.71 -10.11
CA SER A 657 43.30 -12.35 -10.63
C SER A 657 42.46 -11.35 -9.84
N MET A 658 41.21 -11.69 -9.52
CA MET A 658 40.29 -10.88 -8.70
C MET A 658 40.84 -10.56 -7.32
N LYS A 659 41.58 -11.48 -6.69
CA LYS A 659 42.25 -11.23 -5.41
C LYS A 659 43.18 -10.01 -5.44
N ARG A 660 43.66 -9.62 -6.63
CA ARG A 660 44.54 -8.45 -6.83
C ARG A 660 43.81 -7.23 -7.37
N THR A 661 42.70 -7.41 -8.08
CA THR A 661 42.04 -6.35 -8.86
C THR A 661 40.68 -5.92 -8.31
N SER A 662 40.01 -6.77 -7.53
CA SER A 662 38.68 -6.52 -6.99
C SER A 662 38.61 -5.19 -6.22
N GLN A 663 37.63 -4.36 -6.56
CA GLN A 663 37.34 -3.10 -5.87
C GLN A 663 36.12 -3.21 -4.95
N ILE A 664 35.63 -4.43 -4.73
CA ILE A 664 34.43 -4.68 -3.91
C ILE A 664 34.75 -4.37 -2.45
N THR A 665 34.06 -3.38 -1.91
CA THR A 665 34.22 -2.91 -0.52
C THR A 665 32.95 -3.11 0.31
N LYS A 666 31.80 -3.31 -0.33
CA LYS A 666 30.51 -3.54 0.33
C LYS A 666 29.91 -4.83 -0.19
N VAL A 667 29.58 -5.75 0.70
CA VAL A 667 28.94 -7.03 0.37
C VAL A 667 27.68 -7.19 1.20
N TYR A 668 26.60 -7.60 0.55
CA TYR A 668 25.30 -7.89 1.13
C TYR A 668 24.92 -9.33 0.76
N LEU A 669 24.64 -10.14 1.75
CA LEU A 669 24.19 -11.52 1.61
C LEU A 669 22.84 -11.65 2.34
N GLU A 670 21.73 -11.88 1.64
CA GLU A 670 20.41 -11.89 2.30
C GLU A 670 20.17 -13.14 3.16
N GLU A 671 20.75 -14.27 2.79
CA GLU A 671 20.63 -15.53 3.50
C GLU A 671 21.96 -16.30 3.41
N ILE A 672 22.39 -16.83 4.56
CA ILE A 672 23.62 -17.63 4.69
C ILE A 672 23.24 -19.07 5.02
N CYS A 673 23.67 -20.01 4.20
CA CYS A 673 23.38 -21.43 4.34
C CYS A 673 24.53 -22.15 5.05
N ASP A 674 25.76 -22.00 4.53
CA ASP A 674 26.99 -22.48 5.19
C ASP A 674 27.92 -21.30 5.50
N ILE A 675 27.95 -20.92 6.78
CA ILE A 675 28.73 -19.77 7.22
C ILE A 675 30.24 -19.92 6.98
N HIS A 676 30.78 -21.14 7.00
CA HIS A 676 32.23 -21.33 6.85
C HIS A 676 32.64 -21.24 5.39
N GLU A 677 31.96 -21.99 4.52
CA GLU A 677 32.30 -22.05 3.10
C GLU A 677 32.01 -20.73 2.38
N GLU A 678 30.85 -20.13 2.65
CA GLU A 678 30.46 -18.88 2.00
C GLU A 678 31.35 -17.71 2.41
N LEU A 679 31.72 -17.59 3.68
CA LEU A 679 32.60 -16.52 4.14
C LEU A 679 34.03 -16.69 3.61
N ASP A 680 34.57 -17.91 3.61
CA ASP A 680 35.90 -18.17 3.08
C ASP A 680 35.99 -17.80 1.60
N PHE A 681 34.94 -18.17 0.84
CA PHE A 681 34.79 -17.78 -0.55
C PHE A 681 34.66 -16.25 -0.72
N LEU A 682 33.75 -15.60 0.01
CA LEU A 682 33.54 -14.15 -0.09
C LEU A 682 34.78 -13.34 0.30
N PHE A 683 35.54 -13.76 1.32
CA PHE A 683 36.81 -13.12 1.67
C PHE A 683 37.89 -13.33 0.61
N THR A 684 37.86 -14.47 -0.08
CA THR A 684 38.76 -14.74 -1.21
C THR A 684 38.40 -13.87 -2.42
N LEU A 685 37.11 -13.72 -2.72
CA LEU A 685 36.57 -12.94 -3.82
C LEU A 685 36.69 -11.42 -3.59
N CYS A 686 36.47 -10.98 -2.35
CA CYS A 686 36.40 -9.58 -1.94
C CYS A 686 37.43 -9.26 -0.84
N PRO A 687 38.75 -9.33 -1.13
CA PRO A 687 39.79 -9.18 -0.11
C PRO A 687 39.83 -7.80 0.55
N TYR A 688 39.29 -6.77 -0.11
CA TYR A 688 39.21 -5.39 0.39
C TYR A 688 37.83 -5.03 0.97
N MET A 689 36.99 -6.02 1.27
CA MET A 689 35.68 -5.81 1.87
C MET A 689 35.80 -5.01 3.17
N LYS A 690 35.10 -3.88 3.25
CA LYS A 690 35.04 -2.96 4.40
C LYS A 690 33.73 -3.05 5.16
N TYR A 691 32.66 -3.38 4.44
CA TYR A 691 31.31 -3.53 4.95
C TYR A 691 30.74 -4.89 4.52
N PHE A 692 30.19 -5.61 5.48
CA PHE A 692 29.49 -6.86 5.24
C PHE A 692 28.13 -6.81 5.95
N LYS A 693 27.05 -6.96 5.18
CA LYS A 693 25.70 -7.14 5.70
C LYS A 693 25.24 -8.56 5.40
N VAL A 694 24.74 -9.27 6.41
CA VAL A 694 24.24 -10.63 6.24
C VAL A 694 22.87 -10.80 6.91
N GLY A 695 21.90 -11.39 6.21
CA GLY A 695 20.65 -11.78 6.84
C GLY A 695 20.81 -13.09 7.59
N CYS A 696 20.38 -13.10 8.86
CA CYS A 696 20.43 -14.27 9.71
C CYS A 696 18.99 -14.65 10.08
N THR A 697 18.44 -15.62 9.35
CA THR A 697 17.05 -16.07 9.54
C THR A 697 16.86 -16.89 10.83
N ASN A 698 17.95 -17.44 11.41
CA ASN A 698 17.91 -18.26 12.62
C ASN A 698 19.01 -17.87 13.62
N ILE A 699 18.83 -16.75 14.32
CA ILE A 699 19.70 -16.34 15.43
C ILE A 699 19.27 -17.08 16.72
N THR A 700 19.42 -18.40 16.73
CA THR A 700 19.32 -19.16 17.99
C THR A 700 20.61 -19.08 18.80
N ASP A 701 21.75 -18.70 18.17
CA ASP A 701 23.03 -18.51 18.85
C ASP A 701 23.89 -17.38 18.20
N VAL A 702 23.64 -16.13 18.60
CA VAL A 702 24.47 -14.95 18.24
C VAL A 702 25.96 -15.20 18.56
N GLN A 703 26.23 -15.93 19.65
CA GLN A 703 27.58 -16.17 20.13
C GLN A 703 28.35 -17.08 19.18
N TRP A 704 27.73 -18.19 18.77
CA TRP A 704 28.30 -19.08 17.75
C TRP A 704 28.54 -18.30 16.44
N PHE A 705 27.55 -17.55 15.98
CA PHE A 705 27.66 -16.75 14.75
C PHE A 705 28.83 -15.76 14.78
N LEU A 706 28.94 -14.95 15.84
CA LEU A 706 30.04 -13.99 15.98
C LEU A 706 31.39 -14.67 16.07
N ARG A 707 31.51 -15.74 16.86
CA ARG A 707 32.75 -16.51 17.00
C ARG A 707 33.19 -17.07 15.65
N THR A 708 32.25 -17.60 14.87
CA THR A 708 32.53 -18.15 13.55
C THR A 708 32.98 -17.08 12.57
N ILE A 709 32.27 -15.94 12.47
CA ILE A 709 32.68 -14.82 11.62
C ILE A 709 34.07 -14.32 11.98
N PHE A 710 34.34 -14.06 13.26
CA PHE A 710 35.65 -13.54 13.67
C PHE A 710 36.78 -14.55 13.49
N LYS A 711 36.49 -15.84 13.66
CA LYS A 711 37.45 -16.90 13.34
C LYS A 711 37.80 -16.88 11.85
N GLU A 712 36.83 -16.73 10.95
CA GLU A 712 37.10 -16.68 9.52
C GLU A 712 37.77 -15.37 9.08
N ILE A 713 37.40 -14.22 9.66
CA ILE A 713 38.09 -12.94 9.44
C ILE A 713 39.59 -13.07 9.78
N ASN A 714 39.89 -13.66 10.95
CA ASN A 714 41.25 -13.87 11.42
C ASN A 714 42.00 -14.89 10.56
N ARG A 715 41.35 -15.99 10.16
CA ARG A 715 41.92 -17.02 9.29
C ARG A 715 42.33 -16.46 7.93
N ASN A 716 41.49 -15.59 7.36
CA ASN A 716 41.71 -14.98 6.05
C ASN A 716 42.59 -13.72 6.09
N ASN A 717 43.06 -13.28 7.27
CA ASN A 717 43.78 -12.03 7.48
C ASN A 717 43.05 -10.81 6.87
N ASN A 718 41.72 -10.78 6.92
CA ASN A 718 40.97 -9.65 6.38
C ASN A 718 40.97 -8.48 7.36
N HIS A 719 41.98 -7.62 7.26
CA HIS A 719 42.12 -6.41 8.08
C HIS A 719 41.32 -5.22 7.54
N HIS A 720 40.59 -5.39 6.44
CA HIS A 720 39.83 -4.31 5.80
C HIS A 720 38.40 -4.21 6.30
N LEU A 721 37.81 -5.32 6.74
CA LEU A 721 36.45 -5.33 7.28
C LEU A 721 36.41 -4.51 8.58
N ARG A 722 35.55 -3.50 8.63
CA ARG A 722 35.39 -2.58 9.77
C ARG A 722 33.96 -2.44 10.26
N LEU A 723 33.00 -2.89 9.45
CA LEU A 723 31.59 -2.77 9.74
C LEU A 723 30.87 -4.06 9.33
N LEU A 724 30.29 -4.73 10.33
CA LEU A 724 29.43 -5.90 10.17
C LEU A 724 28.01 -5.51 10.53
N CYS A 725 27.06 -5.82 9.67
CA CYS A 725 25.63 -5.66 9.93
C CYS A 725 24.96 -7.03 9.81
N PHE A 726 24.04 -7.35 10.70
CA PHE A 726 23.17 -8.50 10.49
C PHE A 726 21.74 -8.23 10.92
N HIS A 727 20.80 -8.84 10.22
CA HIS A 727 19.37 -8.75 10.52
C HIS A 727 19.00 -9.73 11.63
N ALA A 728 18.31 -9.24 12.64
CA ALA A 728 17.90 -9.95 13.83
C ALA A 728 16.45 -9.55 14.18
N PRO A 729 15.44 -10.26 13.65
CA PRO A 729 14.02 -9.89 13.81
C PRO A 729 13.55 -9.80 15.27
N ILE A 730 14.24 -10.49 16.17
CA ILE A 730 13.92 -10.57 17.61
C ILE A 730 14.97 -9.81 18.44
N ALA A 731 15.82 -8.98 17.82
CA ALA A 731 16.79 -8.20 18.58
C ALA A 731 16.09 -7.20 19.48
N ASP A 732 16.30 -7.33 20.78
CA ASP A 732 16.07 -6.28 21.76
C ASP A 732 17.43 -5.69 22.18
N ASP A 733 17.40 -4.75 23.12
CA ASP A 733 18.64 -4.11 23.61
C ASP A 733 19.53 -5.11 24.37
N ARG A 734 18.99 -6.26 24.82
CA ARG A 734 19.77 -7.33 25.48
C ARG A 734 20.68 -8.04 24.49
N ILE A 735 20.31 -8.14 23.20
CA ILE A 735 21.22 -8.69 22.19
C ILE A 735 22.47 -7.82 22.08
N VAL A 736 22.32 -6.49 22.10
CA VAL A 736 23.46 -5.57 22.07
C VAL A 736 24.37 -5.79 23.28
N GLU A 737 23.80 -5.82 24.50
CA GLU A 737 24.55 -6.06 25.74
C GLU A 737 25.29 -7.40 25.71
N ASN A 738 24.59 -8.49 25.36
CA ASN A 738 25.18 -9.82 25.25
C ASN A 738 26.34 -9.87 24.24
N MET A 739 26.20 -9.21 23.09
CA MET A 739 27.27 -9.13 22.10
C MET A 739 28.48 -8.38 22.63
N GLU A 740 28.27 -7.25 23.32
CA GLU A 740 29.39 -6.52 23.91
C GLU A 740 30.13 -7.35 24.96
N GLU A 741 29.39 -8.11 25.78
CA GLU A 741 29.97 -9.02 26.77
C GLU A 741 30.79 -10.12 26.10
N ILE A 742 30.27 -10.77 25.06
CA ILE A 742 30.97 -11.82 24.31
C ILE A 742 32.26 -11.27 23.70
N ILE A 743 32.19 -10.12 23.02
CA ILE A 743 33.37 -9.52 22.36
C ILE A 743 34.43 -9.15 23.40
N LYS A 744 34.04 -8.63 24.57
CA LYS A 744 34.96 -8.29 25.68
C LYS A 744 35.55 -9.55 26.33
N TYR A 745 34.72 -10.55 26.62
CA TYR A 745 35.12 -11.78 27.32
C TYR A 745 36.07 -12.63 26.47
N ASP A 746 35.70 -12.87 25.21
CA ASP A 746 36.50 -13.67 24.26
C ASP A 746 37.64 -12.86 23.61
N LYS A 747 37.75 -11.55 23.91
CA LYS A 747 38.74 -10.62 23.35
C LYS A 747 38.76 -10.61 21.81
N LEU A 748 37.58 -10.68 21.20
CA LEU A 748 37.44 -10.82 19.75
C LEU A 748 37.88 -9.56 18.99
N LEU A 749 37.60 -8.37 19.53
CA LEU A 749 37.90 -7.09 18.88
C LEU A 749 38.40 -6.02 19.87
N PRO A 750 39.46 -5.27 19.53
CA PRO A 750 39.80 -4.03 20.22
C PRO A 750 38.95 -2.86 19.69
N HIS A 751 38.56 -1.94 20.57
CA HIS A 751 37.92 -0.66 20.20
C HIS A 751 36.72 -0.78 19.26
N PHE A 752 35.66 -1.44 19.71
CA PHE A 752 34.44 -1.68 18.95
C PHE A 752 33.26 -0.83 19.43
N THR A 753 32.19 -0.79 18.64
CA THR A 753 30.91 -0.20 18.98
C THR A 753 29.80 -1.07 18.42
N VAL A 754 28.83 -1.45 19.26
CA VAL A 754 27.61 -2.14 18.83
C VAL A 754 26.45 -1.16 18.87
N LYS A 755 25.65 -1.11 17.81
CA LYS A 755 24.43 -0.30 17.74
C LYS A 755 23.31 -1.10 17.11
N ARG A 756 22.12 -1.00 17.68
CA ARG A 756 20.90 -1.53 17.07
C ARG A 756 20.12 -0.40 16.40
N ILE A 757 19.62 -0.66 15.19
CA ILE A 757 18.70 0.21 14.46
C ILE A 757 17.59 -0.68 13.92
N LEU A 758 16.37 -0.52 14.46
CA LEU A 758 15.23 -1.40 14.17
C LEU A 758 15.62 -2.87 14.42
N ASP A 759 15.51 -3.71 13.39
CA ASP A 759 15.78 -5.14 13.43
C ASP A 759 17.18 -5.48 12.90
N SER A 760 18.10 -4.51 12.89
CA SER A 760 19.48 -4.71 12.45
C SER A 760 20.47 -4.32 13.54
N VAL A 761 21.51 -5.14 13.70
CA VAL A 761 22.62 -4.88 14.63
C VAL A 761 23.89 -4.59 13.84
N TYR A 762 24.50 -3.45 14.15
CA TYR A 762 25.72 -2.93 13.54
C TYR A 762 26.87 -3.06 14.53
N LEU A 763 27.93 -3.75 14.12
CA LEU A 763 29.17 -3.89 14.86
C LEU A 763 30.29 -3.21 14.05
N GLN A 764 30.85 -2.15 14.62
CA GLN A 764 31.93 -1.36 14.02
C GLN A 764 33.21 -1.46 14.86
N TRP A 765 34.37 -1.57 14.23
CA TRP A 765 35.68 -1.56 14.92
C TRP A 765 36.77 -0.87 14.10
N LYS A 766 37.88 -0.55 14.78
CA LYS A 766 39.02 0.19 14.21
C LYS A 766 40.15 -0.68 13.69
#